data_AF-T0KHH7-F1
#
_entry.id   AF-T0KHH7-F1
#
_cell.length_a   1.000
_cell.length_b   1.000
_cell.length_c   1.000
_cell.angle_alpha   90.00
_cell.angle_beta   90.00
_cell.angle_gamma   90.00
#
_symmetry.space_group_name_H-M   'P 1'
#
loop_
_entity.id
_entity.type
_entity.pdbx_description
1 polymer ?
#
loop_
_entity_poly.entity_id
_entity_poly.type
_entity_poly.pdbx_seq_one_letter_code
_entity_poly.pdbx_strand_id
1 'polypeptide(L)'
;MSPPQHLHSSLSRAVRAYKRETDYFLEWLWCQCRIVDPGRTTGISFTSCAEILNAVKAIAKAEVAVPLSVIDALENAIDKRRIALAIHQQKQADDIEHEAFLEKLETALEILTPLEAEAAVFDDPRVQQNVPSSLNRYASLSNPVMDAETNAPISNICEKMASAALEESVPKATAPESRSEFLVDDDFLQKFLGVRFEDLEYLKEYVAMRWTLDEYWKEAAEGRLPLPVAAWLTSEAMRKIEITIPSKLELGKTAGFVVRFGVSTEIFGLVPEEQKTDKPWWKECAFLFEYEKALNALRHCNEATNEAADSTFKPGKVQGDADTVSNVVSQLFQDMQRARGSKRAINAVEDIMFFVEPRNGSCEPFYQAASEFTKGEATTAPGTLVLGLDLFLSASGAFFWPNGTERNKDNCRLRALRLAIDMKASAKKVADIFQKLPICLSGERQWFEMVSYFTNGIDTYIRERVFDDYHSAPWTAGCHMTEMLYQAQYLGNLLLQHQTVIPSTLHLYNALRQSPVNFPRIRIMDELCEMFLDSVFLGKLPTNNFLTWYRYCIYNAKRAKTSNWPHYGNSGLSIDHSKKPRTLWVNSGFKWQHGNNHTPHVEFIGPLYGVPPPSNVPTPAALMTELSDMYYEIDDIEHIQLAKEAVLKDFEGPRAVMAVDYFSLFRFCADIMSTFAESAKREMFVLLPELAEMNWESDLELARHFVDAAIGSLVRMTDQKELNSVHRTPRAVHEVAAFSKIDKEISLDSMKWKL
;
A
#
# COMPACT_ATOMS: atom_id res chain seq x y z
N MET A 1 -10.00 -16.64 -28.85
CA MET A 1 -9.37 -15.55 -28.08
C MET A 1 -10.40 -15.18 -27.02
N SER A 2 -10.04 -15.22 -25.74
CA SER A 2 -10.95 -14.79 -24.68
C SER A 2 -11.23 -13.28 -24.79
N PRO A 3 -12.40 -12.79 -24.36
CA PRO A 3 -12.61 -11.35 -24.21
C PRO A 3 -11.61 -10.77 -23.19
N PRO A 4 -11.14 -9.52 -23.36
CA PRO A 4 -10.25 -8.88 -22.40
C PRO A 4 -10.96 -8.64 -21.06
N GLN A 5 -10.32 -9.00 -19.95
CA GLN A 5 -10.91 -8.98 -18.60
C GLN A 5 -11.44 -7.60 -18.18
N HIS A 6 -10.85 -6.51 -18.68
CA HIS A 6 -11.33 -5.13 -18.44
C HIS A 6 -12.80 -4.90 -18.85
N LEU A 7 -13.40 -5.72 -19.72
CA LEU A 7 -14.83 -5.64 -20.03
C LEU A 7 -15.73 -5.99 -18.84
N HIS A 8 -15.25 -6.79 -17.88
CA HIS A 8 -16.02 -7.15 -16.68
C HIS A 8 -15.96 -6.06 -15.61
N SER A 9 -14.78 -5.52 -15.28
CA SER A 9 -14.69 -4.38 -14.36
C SER A 9 -15.35 -3.13 -14.96
N SER A 10 -15.29 -2.94 -16.29
CA SER A 10 -16.05 -1.91 -16.99
C SER A 10 -17.57 -2.08 -16.89
N LEU A 11 -18.12 -3.30 -16.93
CA LEU A 11 -19.56 -3.53 -16.78
C LEU A 11 -20.02 -3.27 -15.33
N SER A 12 -19.35 -3.84 -14.33
CA SER A 12 -19.71 -3.63 -12.92
C SER A 12 -19.66 -2.13 -12.56
N ARG A 13 -18.60 -1.42 -12.97
CA ARG A 13 -18.48 0.03 -12.79
C ARG A 13 -19.57 0.81 -13.55
N ALA A 14 -19.93 0.43 -14.78
CA ALA A 14 -21.01 1.07 -15.52
C ALA A 14 -22.40 0.86 -14.88
N VAL A 15 -22.68 -0.34 -14.35
CA VAL A 15 -23.93 -0.66 -13.65
C VAL A 15 -24.03 0.10 -12.32
N ARG A 16 -23.00 0.03 -11.47
CA ARG A 16 -22.93 0.78 -10.21
C ARG A 16 -23.12 2.28 -10.45
N ALA A 17 -22.45 2.83 -11.47
CA ALA A 17 -22.56 4.24 -11.82
C ALA A 17 -23.97 4.60 -12.35
N TYR A 18 -24.53 3.89 -13.33
CA TYR A 18 -25.86 4.26 -13.82
C TYR A 18 -26.93 4.13 -12.74
N LYS A 19 -26.89 3.12 -11.86
CA LYS A 19 -27.85 3.00 -10.75
C LYS A 19 -27.72 4.22 -9.81
N ARG A 20 -26.50 4.55 -9.36
CA ARG A 20 -26.21 5.72 -8.52
C ARG A 20 -26.73 7.05 -9.07
N GLU A 21 -26.48 7.34 -10.35
CA GLU A 21 -26.94 8.60 -10.95
C GLU A 21 -28.45 8.59 -11.27
N THR A 22 -29.02 7.42 -11.61
CA THR A 22 -30.48 7.27 -11.78
C THR A 22 -31.21 7.50 -10.46
N ASP A 23 -30.74 6.94 -9.34
CA ASP A 23 -31.30 7.17 -8.01
C ASP A 23 -31.27 8.66 -7.62
N TYR A 24 -30.15 9.36 -7.90
CA TYR A 24 -30.04 10.80 -7.64
C TYR A 24 -31.07 11.62 -8.44
N PHE A 25 -31.24 11.31 -9.73
CA PHE A 25 -32.25 11.91 -10.59
C PHE A 25 -33.69 11.62 -10.11
N LEU A 26 -34.00 10.36 -9.78
CA LEU A 26 -35.34 9.95 -9.36
C LEU A 26 -35.70 10.48 -7.97
N GLU A 27 -34.75 10.57 -7.03
CA GLU A 27 -34.95 11.17 -5.71
C GLU A 27 -35.28 12.67 -5.83
N TRP A 28 -34.58 13.42 -6.69
CA TRP A 28 -34.93 14.81 -7.01
C TRP A 28 -36.32 14.92 -7.67
N LEU A 29 -36.57 14.13 -8.72
CA LEU A 29 -37.81 14.17 -9.50
C LEU A 29 -39.04 13.87 -8.63
N TRP A 30 -38.91 12.90 -7.72
CA TRP A 30 -39.95 12.53 -6.76
C TRP A 30 -40.23 13.67 -5.77
N CYS A 31 -39.20 14.27 -5.18
CA CYS A 31 -39.34 15.44 -4.30
C CYS A 31 -40.07 16.60 -5.00
N GLN A 32 -39.70 16.94 -6.25
CA GLN A 32 -40.38 18.00 -6.99
C GLN A 32 -41.81 17.63 -7.39
N CYS A 33 -42.06 16.38 -7.82
CA CYS A 33 -43.40 15.96 -8.22
C CYS A 33 -44.39 16.00 -7.05
N ARG A 34 -43.93 15.74 -5.82
CA ARG A 34 -44.73 15.89 -4.59
C ARG A 34 -45.04 17.34 -4.23
N ILE A 35 -44.25 18.31 -4.71
CA ILE A 35 -44.51 19.75 -4.52
C ILE A 35 -45.50 20.25 -5.60
N VAL A 36 -45.31 19.85 -6.85
CA VAL A 36 -46.15 20.27 -8.00
C VAL A 36 -47.53 19.60 -8.00
N ASP A 37 -47.60 18.31 -7.67
CA ASP A 37 -48.86 17.54 -7.64
C ASP A 37 -48.89 16.59 -6.42
N PRO A 38 -49.20 17.12 -5.21
CA PRO A 38 -49.22 16.33 -3.98
C PRO A 38 -50.24 15.20 -3.95
N GLY A 39 -51.24 15.21 -4.86
CA GLY A 39 -52.28 14.18 -4.93
C GLY A 39 -51.89 12.96 -5.78
N ARG A 40 -50.88 13.10 -6.64
CA ARG A 40 -50.50 12.10 -7.65
C ARG A 40 -49.50 11.05 -7.16
N THR A 41 -48.75 11.36 -6.11
CA THR A 41 -47.60 10.57 -5.62
C THR A 41 -47.83 10.10 -4.18
N THR A 42 -48.68 9.07 -4.03
CA THR A 42 -49.05 8.48 -2.73
C THR A 42 -48.13 7.35 -2.26
N GLY A 43 -47.18 6.92 -3.10
CA GLY A 43 -46.20 5.86 -2.79
C GLY A 43 -44.97 6.36 -2.02
N ILE A 44 -43.87 5.59 -2.14
CA ILE A 44 -42.53 5.96 -1.63
C ILE A 44 -41.56 6.23 -2.80
N SER A 45 -41.74 5.52 -3.92
CA SER A 45 -40.98 5.63 -5.17
C SER A 45 -41.92 5.60 -6.40
N PHE A 46 -41.36 5.86 -7.58
CA PHE A 46 -42.02 5.56 -8.86
C PHE A 46 -42.10 4.04 -9.08
N THR A 47 -43.24 3.55 -9.57
CA THR A 47 -43.47 2.12 -9.85
C THR A 47 -43.27 1.74 -11.32
N SER A 48 -43.19 2.72 -12.23
CA SER A 48 -42.94 2.45 -13.66
C SER A 48 -42.35 3.65 -14.41
N CYS A 49 -41.72 3.37 -15.56
CA CYS A 49 -41.29 4.39 -16.53
C CYS A 49 -42.41 5.37 -16.94
N ALA A 50 -43.66 4.88 -16.98
CA ALA A 50 -44.82 5.70 -17.30
C ALA A 50 -45.10 6.75 -16.21
N GLU A 51 -44.85 6.44 -14.93
CA GLU A 51 -44.96 7.41 -13.83
C GLU A 51 -43.81 8.42 -13.84
N ILE A 52 -42.58 7.97 -14.11
CA ILE A 52 -41.39 8.83 -14.25
C ILE A 52 -41.65 9.91 -15.33
N LEU A 53 -41.99 9.50 -16.56
CA LEU A 53 -42.29 10.45 -17.64
C LEU A 53 -43.53 11.32 -17.36
N ASN A 54 -44.48 10.83 -16.56
CA ASN A 54 -45.64 11.61 -16.15
C ASN A 54 -45.30 12.69 -15.10
N ALA A 55 -44.33 12.41 -14.22
CA ALA A 55 -43.77 13.38 -13.28
C ALA A 55 -42.92 14.42 -14.00
N VAL A 56 -41.99 14.01 -14.86
CA VAL A 56 -41.19 14.89 -15.74
C VAL A 56 -42.09 15.89 -16.49
N LYS A 57 -43.18 15.41 -17.10
CA LYS A 57 -44.16 16.26 -17.80
C LYS A 57 -44.97 17.18 -16.87
N ALA A 58 -45.11 16.85 -15.58
CA ALA A 58 -45.71 17.74 -14.59
C ALA A 58 -44.74 18.84 -14.15
N ILE A 59 -43.47 18.51 -13.91
CA ILE A 59 -42.38 19.45 -13.63
C ILE A 59 -42.25 20.47 -14.77
N ALA A 60 -42.19 19.99 -16.01
CA ALA A 60 -42.10 20.85 -17.20
C ALA A 60 -43.33 21.74 -17.41
N LYS A 61 -44.54 21.21 -17.19
CA LYS A 61 -45.78 21.99 -17.25
C LYS A 61 -45.88 23.05 -16.15
N ALA A 62 -45.17 22.86 -15.03
CA ALA A 62 -45.09 23.81 -13.92
C ALA A 62 -43.89 24.77 -14.03
N GLU A 63 -43.12 24.71 -15.13
CA GLU A 63 -41.94 25.55 -15.40
C GLU A 63 -40.91 25.52 -14.25
N VAL A 64 -40.80 24.36 -13.57
CA VAL A 64 -39.87 24.17 -12.45
C VAL A 64 -38.44 24.02 -12.97
N ALA A 65 -37.59 24.96 -12.57
CA ALA A 65 -36.17 24.97 -12.87
C ALA A 65 -35.45 23.69 -12.42
N VAL A 66 -34.60 23.15 -13.29
CA VAL A 66 -33.81 21.94 -13.05
C VAL A 66 -32.37 22.35 -12.70
N PRO A 67 -31.80 21.91 -11.56
CA PRO A 67 -30.39 22.14 -11.24
C PRO A 67 -29.49 21.42 -12.24
N LEU A 68 -28.40 22.06 -12.69
CA LEU A 68 -27.44 21.46 -13.62
C LEU A 68 -26.93 20.09 -13.13
N SER A 69 -26.65 19.91 -11.83
CA SER A 69 -26.21 18.62 -11.27
C SER A 69 -27.23 17.47 -11.41
N VAL A 70 -28.50 17.77 -11.70
CA VAL A 70 -29.54 16.78 -11.98
C VAL A 70 -29.59 16.44 -13.47
N ILE A 71 -29.30 17.40 -14.34
CA ILE A 71 -29.06 17.16 -15.78
C ILE A 71 -27.78 16.33 -15.94
N ASP A 72 -26.67 16.74 -15.32
CA ASP A 72 -25.39 16.01 -15.31
C ASP A 72 -25.58 14.55 -14.87
N ALA A 73 -26.35 14.32 -13.80
CA ALA A 73 -26.64 12.97 -13.31
C ALA A 73 -27.48 12.16 -14.30
N LEU A 74 -28.51 12.76 -14.91
CA LEU A 74 -29.34 12.09 -15.91
C LEU A 74 -28.56 11.76 -17.20
N GLU A 75 -27.70 12.65 -17.67
CA GLU A 75 -26.79 12.40 -18.81
C GLU A 75 -25.80 11.28 -18.49
N ASN A 76 -25.15 11.32 -17.31
CA ASN A 76 -24.26 10.24 -16.88
C ASN A 76 -25.01 8.92 -16.72
N ALA A 77 -26.23 8.91 -16.17
CA ALA A 77 -27.05 7.71 -16.08
C ALA A 77 -27.30 7.10 -17.47
N ILE A 78 -27.71 7.91 -18.44
CA ILE A 78 -27.92 7.51 -19.84
C ILE A 78 -26.64 6.93 -20.45
N ASP A 79 -25.51 7.63 -20.36
CA ASP A 79 -24.25 7.19 -20.98
C ASP A 79 -23.63 5.95 -20.33
N LYS A 80 -23.67 5.83 -18.99
CA LYS A 80 -23.21 4.60 -18.32
C LYS A 80 -24.15 3.42 -18.63
N ARG A 81 -25.46 3.66 -18.81
CA ARG A 81 -26.44 2.63 -19.19
C ARG A 81 -26.32 2.21 -20.66
N ARG A 82 -25.96 3.13 -21.57
CA ARG A 82 -25.53 2.82 -22.97
C ARG A 82 -24.29 1.92 -22.98
N ILE A 83 -23.29 2.22 -22.14
CA ILE A 83 -22.08 1.37 -22.00
C ILE A 83 -22.45 -0.03 -21.49
N ALA A 84 -23.29 -0.13 -20.46
CA ALA A 84 -23.76 -1.42 -19.96
C ALA A 84 -24.51 -2.22 -21.04
N LEU A 85 -25.50 -1.61 -21.70
CA LEU A 85 -26.30 -2.23 -22.77
C LEU A 85 -25.41 -2.74 -23.92
N ALA A 86 -24.40 -1.97 -24.34
CA ALA A 86 -23.45 -2.39 -25.37
C ALA A 86 -22.62 -3.63 -24.97
N ILE A 87 -22.32 -3.81 -23.67
CA ILE A 87 -21.63 -5.00 -23.16
C ILE A 87 -22.60 -6.19 -23.02
N HIS A 88 -23.87 -5.95 -22.65
CA HIS A 88 -24.92 -6.99 -22.65
C HIS A 88 -25.19 -7.53 -24.06
N GLN A 89 -25.33 -6.65 -25.06
CA GLN A 89 -25.47 -7.00 -26.47
C GLN A 89 -24.26 -7.78 -27.00
N GLN A 90 -23.02 -7.40 -26.64
CA GLN A 90 -21.82 -8.17 -26.98
C GLN A 90 -21.83 -9.60 -26.41
N LYS A 91 -22.48 -9.80 -25.27
CA LYS A 91 -22.65 -11.11 -24.60
C LYS A 91 -23.88 -11.89 -25.08
N GLN A 92 -24.61 -11.39 -26.09
CA GLN A 92 -25.86 -11.97 -26.60
C GLN A 92 -26.97 -12.08 -25.52
N ALA A 93 -26.92 -11.23 -24.49
CA ALA A 93 -28.05 -11.02 -23.60
C ALA A 93 -29.05 -10.09 -24.30
N ASP A 94 -30.26 -10.59 -24.53
CA ASP A 94 -31.37 -9.82 -25.10
C ASP A 94 -32.00 -8.97 -23.99
N ASP A 95 -31.79 -7.65 -24.04
CA ASP A 95 -32.07 -6.70 -22.95
C ASP A 95 -32.96 -5.55 -23.43
N ILE A 96 -34.08 -5.95 -24.04
CA ILE A 96 -35.14 -5.08 -24.56
C ILE A 96 -35.66 -4.13 -23.45
N GLU A 97 -35.64 -4.58 -22.20
CA GLU A 97 -36.08 -3.79 -21.04
C GLU A 97 -35.07 -2.69 -20.68
N HIS A 98 -33.75 -2.93 -20.76
CA HIS A 98 -32.78 -1.83 -20.64
C HIS A 98 -32.90 -0.80 -21.77
N GLU A 99 -33.05 -1.25 -23.01
CA GLU A 99 -33.20 -0.36 -24.18
C GLU A 99 -34.49 0.46 -24.09
N ALA A 100 -35.62 -0.18 -23.79
CA ALA A 100 -36.91 0.49 -23.62
C ALA A 100 -36.90 1.51 -22.47
N PHE A 101 -36.25 1.21 -21.33
CA PHE A 101 -36.10 2.16 -20.21
C PHE A 101 -35.13 3.30 -20.56
N LEU A 102 -34.03 3.01 -21.27
CA LEU A 102 -33.03 4.00 -21.70
C LEU A 102 -33.69 5.09 -22.57
N GLU A 103 -34.50 4.70 -23.57
CA GLU A 103 -35.30 5.64 -24.36
C GLU A 103 -36.17 6.57 -23.48
N LYS A 104 -36.65 6.11 -22.32
CA LYS A 104 -37.48 6.93 -21.41
C LYS A 104 -36.64 7.87 -20.54
N LEU A 105 -35.40 7.52 -20.20
CA LEU A 105 -34.45 8.48 -19.63
C LEU A 105 -34.06 9.54 -20.67
N GLU A 106 -33.79 9.15 -21.92
CA GLU A 106 -33.49 10.08 -23.01
C GLU A 106 -34.68 11.02 -23.27
N THR A 107 -35.90 10.49 -23.33
CA THR A 107 -37.14 11.30 -23.39
C THR A 107 -37.31 12.21 -22.16
N ALA A 108 -36.83 11.80 -20.97
CA ALA A 108 -36.89 12.63 -19.78
C ALA A 108 -35.89 13.80 -19.87
N LEU A 109 -34.67 13.54 -20.36
CA LEU A 109 -33.64 14.55 -20.59
C LEU A 109 -34.11 15.60 -21.58
N GLU A 110 -34.63 15.19 -22.76
CA GLU A 110 -35.18 16.10 -23.77
C GLU A 110 -36.26 17.07 -23.24
N ILE A 111 -37.02 16.64 -22.22
CA ILE A 111 -38.08 17.46 -21.60
C ILE A 111 -37.52 18.38 -20.50
N LEU A 112 -36.39 18.03 -19.88
CA LEU A 112 -35.82 18.76 -18.73
C LEU A 112 -34.68 19.71 -19.08
N THR A 113 -33.85 19.42 -20.10
CA THR A 113 -32.77 20.33 -20.54
C THR A 113 -33.29 21.75 -20.90
N PRO A 114 -34.47 21.95 -21.52
CA PRO A 114 -35.03 23.29 -21.74
C PRO A 114 -35.41 24.07 -20.47
N LEU A 115 -35.31 23.45 -19.29
CA LEU A 115 -35.61 24.00 -17.97
C LEU A 115 -34.35 24.08 -17.08
N GLU A 116 -33.18 23.80 -17.65
CA GLU A 116 -31.88 23.98 -17.00
C GLU A 116 -31.73 25.43 -16.53
N ALA A 117 -31.36 25.62 -15.27
CA ALA A 117 -31.08 26.94 -14.72
C ALA A 117 -29.59 27.16 -14.52
N GLU A 118 -29.02 28.15 -15.22
CA GLU A 118 -27.70 28.74 -14.93
C GLU A 118 -27.70 29.38 -13.52
N ALA A 119 -27.52 28.56 -12.48
CA ALA A 119 -27.35 28.95 -11.08
C ALA A 119 -28.31 30.06 -10.58
N ALA A 120 -29.59 29.97 -10.95
CA ALA A 120 -30.58 31.01 -10.65
C ALA A 120 -30.78 31.21 -9.13
N VAL A 121 -30.67 32.45 -8.67
CA VAL A 121 -30.86 32.83 -7.26
C VAL A 121 -32.31 32.62 -6.83
N PHE A 122 -32.54 31.68 -5.90
CA PHE A 122 -33.86 31.22 -5.46
C PHE A 122 -34.55 32.16 -4.44
N ASP A 123 -34.62 33.45 -4.76
CA ASP A 123 -35.33 34.49 -3.99
C ASP A 123 -36.83 34.62 -4.38
N ASP A 124 -37.57 33.51 -4.49
CA ASP A 124 -39.05 33.55 -4.43
C ASP A 124 -39.54 33.28 -3.00
N PRO A 125 -39.95 34.32 -2.24
CA PRO A 125 -40.45 34.16 -0.88
C PRO A 125 -41.78 33.38 -0.79
N ARG A 126 -42.45 33.07 -1.91
CA ARG A 126 -43.68 32.27 -1.93
C ARG A 126 -43.41 30.78 -1.70
N VAL A 127 -42.26 30.28 -2.14
CA VAL A 127 -41.86 28.87 -1.96
C VAL A 127 -41.47 28.59 -0.51
N GLN A 128 -40.75 29.53 0.12
CA GLN A 128 -40.20 29.37 1.47
C GLN A 128 -41.26 29.30 2.60
N GLN A 129 -42.49 29.79 2.38
CA GLN A 129 -43.49 29.95 3.46
C GLN A 129 -44.44 28.76 3.69
N ASN A 130 -44.49 27.77 2.80
CA ASN A 130 -45.51 26.69 2.87
C ASN A 130 -44.97 25.25 2.75
N VAL A 131 -43.66 25.04 2.60
CA VAL A 131 -43.07 23.69 2.48
C VAL A 131 -42.25 23.38 3.73
N PRO A 132 -42.49 22.25 4.44
CA PRO A 132 -41.62 21.80 5.52
C PRO A 132 -40.20 21.52 4.99
N SER A 133 -39.20 22.22 5.53
CA SER A 133 -37.80 22.15 5.07
C SER A 133 -37.16 20.76 5.17
N SER A 134 -37.81 19.83 5.89
CA SER A 134 -37.42 18.42 6.02
C SER A 134 -37.78 17.54 4.81
N LEU A 135 -38.60 18.01 3.87
CA LEU A 135 -39.08 17.21 2.72
C LEU A 135 -38.23 17.34 1.44
N ASN A 136 -37.33 18.32 1.35
CA ASN A 136 -36.47 18.51 0.19
C ASN A 136 -35.00 18.70 0.61
N ARG A 137 -34.27 17.59 0.62
CA ARG A 137 -32.82 17.55 0.92
C ARG A 137 -31.95 18.37 -0.05
N TYR A 138 -32.46 18.71 -1.23
CA TYR A 138 -31.75 19.46 -2.26
C TYR A 138 -31.85 20.98 -2.07
N ALA A 139 -32.73 21.47 -1.18
CA ALA A 139 -32.88 22.90 -0.90
C ALA A 139 -31.60 23.54 -0.31
N SER A 140 -30.68 22.73 0.22
CA SER A 140 -29.35 23.18 0.68
C SER A 140 -28.40 23.53 -0.47
N LEU A 141 -28.59 22.94 -1.66
CA LEU A 141 -27.82 23.25 -2.87
C LEU A 141 -28.19 24.61 -3.48
N SER A 142 -29.31 25.20 -3.04
CA SER A 142 -29.83 26.49 -3.51
C SER A 142 -29.27 27.70 -2.75
N ASN A 143 -28.47 27.50 -1.70
CA ASN A 143 -27.89 28.57 -0.90
C ASN A 143 -26.50 28.98 -1.41
N PRO A 144 -26.30 30.18 -1.97
CA PRO A 144 -24.96 30.68 -2.24
C PRO A 144 -24.22 30.92 -0.93
N VAL A 145 -23.05 30.32 -0.76
CA VAL A 145 -22.13 30.67 0.32
C VAL A 145 -21.57 32.06 0.01
N MET A 146 -22.07 33.08 0.72
CA MET A 146 -21.44 34.40 0.69
C MET A 146 -20.12 34.35 1.47
N ASP A 147 -19.01 34.23 0.74
CA ASP A 147 -17.67 34.41 1.30
C ASP A 147 -17.54 35.83 1.88
N ALA A 148 -17.47 35.91 3.21
CA ALA A 148 -17.29 37.16 3.93
C ALA A 148 -15.82 37.60 3.85
N GLU A 149 -15.48 38.44 2.85
CA GLU A 149 -14.14 39.04 2.69
C GLU A 149 -13.62 39.67 3.99
N THR A 150 -12.77 38.94 4.72
CA THR A 150 -12.22 39.40 6.00
C THR A 150 -10.75 39.77 5.82
N ASN A 151 -10.51 40.98 5.31
CA ASN A 151 -9.16 41.53 5.11
C ASN A 151 -8.47 41.84 6.45
N ALA A 152 -7.54 40.99 6.89
CA ALA A 152 -6.60 41.26 7.99
C ALA A 152 -5.21 40.65 7.71
N PRO A 153 -4.10 41.32 8.07
CA PRO A 153 -2.76 40.93 7.61
C PRO A 153 -2.07 39.86 8.47
N ILE A 154 -1.24 39.03 7.82
CA ILE A 154 -0.39 38.00 8.45
C ILE A 154 0.72 38.63 9.29
N SER A 155 0.88 38.17 10.54
CA SER A 155 2.08 38.45 11.35
C SER A 155 2.47 37.29 12.28
N ASN A 156 3.27 36.38 11.72
CA ASN A 156 4.50 35.82 12.32
C ASN A 156 4.51 35.12 13.71
N ILE A 157 5.24 33.99 13.71
CA ILE A 157 6.04 33.38 14.81
C ILE A 157 5.29 32.45 15.80
N CYS A 158 5.51 31.17 15.53
CA CYS A 158 5.57 30.02 16.43
C CYS A 158 6.13 30.29 17.84
N GLU A 159 5.45 29.79 18.90
CA GLU A 159 6.10 28.97 19.94
C GLU A 159 5.14 28.05 20.73
N LYS A 160 5.64 26.83 21.03
CA LYS A 160 5.40 25.94 22.18
C LYS A 160 4.00 25.43 22.58
N MET A 161 3.96 24.09 22.55
CA MET A 161 3.18 23.10 23.33
C MET A 161 2.56 23.49 24.70
N ALA A 162 1.53 22.71 25.03
CA ALA A 162 1.08 22.29 26.37
C ALA A 162 0.14 23.22 27.16
N SER A 163 -1.16 22.99 26.99
CA SER A 163 -2.15 22.91 28.10
C SER A 163 -3.31 22.01 27.66
N ALA A 164 -4.04 21.45 28.62
CA ALA A 164 -5.09 20.45 28.39
C ALA A 164 -6.47 20.93 28.87
N ALA A 165 -7.51 20.21 28.43
CA ALA A 165 -8.89 20.25 28.92
C ALA A 165 -9.67 21.58 28.76
N LEU A 166 -10.41 21.69 27.66
CA LEU A 166 -11.89 21.55 27.73
C LEU A 166 -12.44 21.27 26.31
N GLU A 167 -13.10 20.13 26.11
CA GLU A 167 -13.93 19.90 24.92
C GLU A 167 -15.39 20.20 25.27
N GLU A 168 -15.92 21.32 24.78
CA GLU A 168 -17.37 21.51 24.72
C GLU A 168 -17.92 20.66 23.56
N SER A 169 -18.85 19.76 23.87
CA SER A 169 -19.39 18.81 22.91
C SER A 169 -20.30 19.49 21.89
N VAL A 170 -19.73 19.93 20.76
CA VAL A 170 -20.51 20.27 19.56
C VAL A 170 -21.35 19.04 19.19
N PRO A 171 -22.70 19.15 19.09
CA PRO A 171 -23.54 18.01 18.76
C PRO A 171 -23.19 17.51 17.36
N LYS A 172 -22.59 16.32 17.31
CA LYS A 172 -22.21 15.63 16.07
C LYS A 172 -23.49 15.38 15.26
N ALA A 173 -23.69 16.13 14.18
CA ALA A 173 -24.87 16.00 13.35
C ALA A 173 -24.97 14.56 12.83
N THR A 174 -25.99 13.83 13.29
CA THR A 174 -26.21 12.43 12.89
C THR A 174 -26.49 12.41 11.39
N ALA A 175 -25.69 11.67 10.62
CA ALA A 175 -25.99 11.45 9.21
C ALA A 175 -27.38 10.79 9.10
N PRO A 176 -28.28 11.29 8.23
CA PRO A 176 -29.65 10.79 8.16
C PRO A 176 -29.67 9.31 7.74
N GLU A 177 -30.51 8.54 8.41
CA GLU A 177 -30.57 7.08 8.22
C GLU A 177 -31.14 6.72 6.84
N SER A 178 -30.40 5.88 6.10
CA SER A 178 -30.76 5.25 4.82
C SER A 178 -31.26 6.15 3.68
N ARG A 179 -30.52 6.16 2.56
CA ARG A 179 -31.10 6.44 1.25
C ARG A 179 -32.28 5.49 1.00
N SER A 180 -33.34 6.00 0.40
CA SER A 180 -34.38 5.18 -0.22
C SER A 180 -34.03 5.00 -1.70
N GLU A 181 -33.64 3.79 -2.10
CA GLU A 181 -33.41 3.44 -3.51
C GLU A 181 -34.73 3.47 -4.29
N PHE A 182 -34.69 4.02 -5.50
CA PHE A 182 -35.82 4.09 -6.41
C PHE A 182 -35.94 2.80 -7.21
N LEU A 183 -36.36 1.74 -6.51
CA LEU A 183 -36.74 0.45 -7.08
C LEU A 183 -37.93 0.61 -8.04
N VAL A 184 -37.63 0.90 -9.32
CA VAL A 184 -38.54 0.66 -10.45
C VAL A 184 -38.69 -0.85 -10.63
N ASP A 185 -39.88 -1.32 -11.00
CA ASP A 185 -40.32 -2.70 -10.75
C ASP A 185 -39.74 -3.79 -11.67
N ASP A 186 -38.68 -3.45 -12.43
CA ASP A 186 -38.08 -4.28 -13.48
C ASP A 186 -37.14 -5.37 -12.91
N ASP A 187 -36.63 -5.21 -11.68
CA ASP A 187 -35.64 -6.13 -11.08
C ASP A 187 -36.27 -7.00 -9.97
N PHE A 188 -37.02 -8.04 -10.38
CA PHE A 188 -37.63 -9.03 -9.48
C PHE A 188 -36.61 -9.69 -8.54
N LEU A 189 -35.36 -9.84 -8.98
CA LEU A 189 -34.28 -10.37 -8.15
C LEU A 189 -33.85 -9.35 -7.09
N GLN A 190 -33.66 -8.07 -7.42
CA GLN A 190 -33.44 -7.02 -6.41
C GLN A 190 -34.67 -6.86 -5.48
N LYS A 191 -35.91 -7.16 -5.93
CA LYS A 191 -37.10 -7.15 -5.06
C LYS A 191 -37.21 -8.36 -4.10
N PHE A 192 -36.65 -9.52 -4.48
CA PHE A 192 -36.66 -10.75 -3.67
C PHE A 192 -35.39 -10.93 -2.80
N LEU A 193 -34.26 -10.38 -3.25
CA LEU A 193 -32.95 -10.47 -2.60
C LEU A 193 -32.59 -9.16 -1.88
N GLY A 194 -32.82 -8.01 -2.51
CA GLY A 194 -32.62 -6.67 -1.95
C GLY A 194 -31.22 -6.48 -1.40
N VAL A 195 -31.15 -6.21 -0.09
CA VAL A 195 -29.91 -6.13 0.72
C VAL A 195 -28.94 -7.29 0.45
N ARG A 196 -29.45 -8.48 0.13
CA ARG A 196 -28.60 -9.65 -0.17
C ARG A 196 -27.88 -9.54 -1.52
N PHE A 197 -28.34 -8.74 -2.48
CA PHE A 197 -27.70 -8.69 -3.80
C PHE A 197 -26.31 -8.07 -3.74
N GLU A 198 -26.16 -6.98 -2.98
CA GLU A 198 -24.84 -6.38 -2.71
C GLU A 198 -23.94 -7.35 -1.93
N ASP A 199 -24.46 -7.98 -0.87
CA ASP A 199 -23.75 -9.02 -0.12
C ASP A 199 -23.32 -10.22 -1.00
N LEU A 200 -24.14 -10.59 -2.01
CA LEU A 200 -23.89 -11.71 -2.92
C LEU A 200 -22.79 -11.40 -3.94
N GLU A 201 -22.84 -10.22 -4.58
CA GLU A 201 -21.78 -9.80 -5.50
C GLU A 201 -20.48 -9.52 -4.74
N TYR A 202 -20.53 -8.96 -3.52
CA TYR A 202 -19.36 -8.83 -2.65
C TYR A 202 -18.73 -10.20 -2.31
N LEU A 203 -19.52 -11.20 -1.94
CA LEU A 203 -19.01 -12.57 -1.69
C LEU A 203 -18.39 -13.21 -2.94
N LYS A 204 -18.91 -12.89 -4.12
CA LYS A 204 -18.43 -13.38 -5.42
C LYS A 204 -17.13 -12.68 -5.86
N GLU A 205 -17.03 -11.36 -5.68
CA GLU A 205 -15.79 -10.58 -5.85
C GLU A 205 -14.71 -11.08 -4.87
N TYR A 206 -15.06 -11.31 -3.59
CA TYR A 206 -14.17 -11.89 -2.58
C TYR A 206 -13.65 -13.30 -2.95
N VAL A 207 -14.52 -14.24 -3.33
CA VAL A 207 -14.09 -15.62 -3.68
C VAL A 207 -13.17 -15.62 -4.91
N ALA A 208 -13.41 -14.73 -5.88
CA ALA A 208 -12.55 -14.61 -7.05
C ALA A 208 -11.18 -13.97 -6.73
N MET A 209 -11.13 -12.99 -5.81
CA MET A 209 -9.86 -12.51 -5.24
C MET A 209 -9.14 -13.63 -4.47
N ARG A 210 -9.85 -14.42 -3.65
CA ARG A 210 -9.26 -15.54 -2.89
C ARG A 210 -8.63 -16.58 -3.80
N TRP A 211 -9.31 -16.98 -4.88
CA TRP A 211 -8.73 -17.90 -5.88
C TRP A 211 -7.48 -17.32 -6.55
N THR A 212 -7.42 -16.01 -6.76
CA THR A 212 -6.23 -15.33 -7.31
C THR A 212 -5.06 -15.41 -6.32
N LEU A 213 -5.31 -15.24 -5.02
CA LEU A 213 -4.32 -15.44 -3.96
C LEU A 213 -3.91 -16.92 -3.82
N ASP A 214 -4.84 -17.87 -3.99
CA ASP A 214 -4.53 -19.31 -3.98
C ASP A 214 -3.50 -19.65 -5.08
N GLU A 215 -3.63 -19.12 -6.30
CA GLU A 215 -2.62 -19.29 -7.35
C GLU A 215 -1.26 -18.66 -6.98
N TYR A 216 -1.26 -17.50 -6.30
CA TYR A 216 -0.01 -16.88 -5.83
C TYR A 216 0.66 -17.70 -4.72
N TRP A 217 -0.11 -18.37 -3.86
CA TRP A 217 0.42 -19.29 -2.85
C TRP A 217 0.94 -20.60 -3.45
N LYS A 218 0.37 -21.07 -4.57
CA LYS A 218 0.96 -22.15 -5.38
C LYS A 218 2.28 -21.75 -6.02
N GLU A 219 2.33 -20.57 -6.66
CA GLU A 219 3.59 -20.02 -7.19
C GLU A 219 4.65 -19.91 -6.08
N ALA A 220 4.28 -19.50 -4.87
CA ALA A 220 5.20 -19.41 -3.74
C ALA A 220 5.67 -20.78 -3.19
N ALA A 221 4.80 -21.80 -3.25
CA ALA A 221 5.15 -23.18 -2.92
C ALA A 221 6.13 -23.81 -3.92
N GLU A 222 6.05 -23.40 -5.19
CA GLU A 222 6.93 -23.82 -6.28
C GLU A 222 8.21 -22.97 -6.40
N GLY A 223 8.32 -21.90 -5.61
CA GLY A 223 9.43 -20.94 -5.67
C GLY A 223 9.40 -20.00 -6.89
N ARG A 224 8.26 -19.90 -7.59
CA ARG A 224 8.01 -18.94 -8.68
C ARG A 224 7.64 -17.54 -8.18
N LEU A 225 7.21 -17.41 -6.92
CA LEU A 225 6.94 -16.13 -6.25
C LEU A 225 7.64 -16.11 -4.88
N PRO A 226 8.27 -15.00 -4.43
CA PRO A 226 8.85 -14.94 -3.10
C PRO A 226 7.78 -15.05 -2.00
N LEU A 227 8.01 -15.89 -0.98
CA LEU A 227 7.10 -16.07 0.16
C LEU A 227 6.65 -14.73 0.83
N PRO A 228 7.53 -13.73 1.08
CA PRO A 228 7.09 -12.44 1.62
C PRO A 228 6.18 -11.65 0.66
N VAL A 229 6.29 -11.84 -0.66
CA VAL A 229 5.41 -11.17 -1.63
C VAL A 229 4.00 -11.76 -1.59
N ALA A 230 3.87 -13.09 -1.53
CA ALA A 230 2.56 -13.75 -1.36
C ALA A 230 1.87 -13.36 -0.03
N ALA A 231 2.66 -13.26 1.06
CA ALA A 231 2.17 -12.78 2.36
C ALA A 231 1.73 -11.31 2.32
N TRP A 232 2.54 -10.44 1.73
CA TRP A 232 2.22 -9.02 1.54
C TRP A 232 0.94 -8.84 0.71
N LEU A 233 0.74 -9.64 -0.35
CA LEU A 233 -0.46 -9.58 -1.20
C LEU A 233 -1.72 -10.05 -0.46
N THR A 234 -1.57 -11.05 0.41
CA THR A 234 -2.68 -11.52 1.27
C THR A 234 -3.00 -10.49 2.36
N SER A 235 -2.00 -9.75 2.86
CA SER A 235 -2.19 -8.63 3.79
C SER A 235 -2.83 -7.40 3.12
N GLU A 236 -2.48 -7.09 1.87
CA GLU A 236 -3.17 -6.04 1.09
C GLU A 236 -4.63 -6.43 0.83
N ALA A 237 -4.90 -7.69 0.44
CA ALA A 237 -6.26 -8.19 0.26
C ALA A 237 -7.09 -8.16 1.56
N MET A 238 -6.50 -8.54 2.69
CA MET A 238 -7.14 -8.39 4.01
C MET A 238 -7.47 -6.93 4.32
N ARG A 239 -6.58 -5.99 3.97
CA ARG A 239 -6.81 -4.56 4.20
C ARG A 239 -7.83 -3.96 3.23
N LYS A 240 -7.86 -4.40 1.97
CA LYS A 240 -8.95 -4.11 1.02
C LYS A 240 -10.29 -4.59 1.58
N ILE A 241 -10.39 -5.81 2.12
CA ILE A 241 -11.59 -6.34 2.79
C ILE A 241 -12.02 -5.47 3.96
N GLU A 242 -11.12 -5.07 4.86
CA GLU A 242 -11.44 -4.16 5.98
C GLU A 242 -12.02 -2.81 5.54
N ILE A 243 -11.70 -2.39 4.31
CA ILE A 243 -12.08 -1.10 3.72
C ILE A 243 -13.36 -1.22 2.86
N THR A 244 -13.58 -2.35 2.18
CA THR A 244 -14.69 -2.55 1.22
C THR A 244 -15.87 -3.35 1.77
N ILE A 245 -15.72 -4.07 2.88
CA ILE A 245 -16.80 -4.92 3.44
C ILE A 245 -18.07 -4.09 3.73
N PRO A 246 -19.25 -4.49 3.23
CA PRO A 246 -20.49 -3.78 3.51
C PRO A 246 -20.76 -3.76 5.01
N SER A 247 -20.98 -2.56 5.58
CA SER A 247 -21.15 -2.36 7.03
C SER A 247 -22.39 -3.03 7.65
N LYS A 248 -23.24 -3.62 6.81
CA LYS A 248 -24.45 -4.38 7.17
C LYS A 248 -24.38 -5.87 6.76
N LEU A 249 -23.27 -6.34 6.18
CA LEU A 249 -23.11 -7.70 5.67
C LEU A 249 -23.37 -8.73 6.78
N GLU A 250 -24.52 -9.41 6.72
CA GLU A 250 -24.86 -10.47 7.66
C GLU A 250 -24.24 -11.80 7.18
N LEU A 251 -22.90 -11.84 7.17
CA LEU A 251 -22.07 -12.82 6.45
C LEU A 251 -22.60 -14.25 6.50
N GLY A 252 -22.81 -14.85 7.68
CA GLY A 252 -23.32 -16.22 7.82
C GLY A 252 -24.76 -16.44 7.33
N LYS A 253 -25.61 -15.41 7.34
CA LYS A 253 -26.96 -15.48 6.75
C LYS A 253 -26.90 -15.41 5.22
N THR A 254 -26.01 -14.58 4.66
CA THR A 254 -25.81 -14.48 3.21
C THR A 254 -25.09 -15.73 2.69
N ALA A 255 -24.02 -16.20 3.32
CA ALA A 255 -23.36 -17.47 3.02
C ALA A 255 -24.32 -18.67 3.16
N GLY A 256 -25.11 -18.74 4.25
CA GLY A 256 -26.14 -19.77 4.42
C GLY A 256 -27.26 -19.71 3.37
N PHE A 257 -27.55 -18.53 2.81
CA PHE A 257 -28.44 -18.37 1.66
C PHE A 257 -27.79 -18.86 0.36
N VAL A 258 -26.53 -18.46 0.09
CA VAL A 258 -25.72 -18.91 -1.04
C VAL A 258 -25.66 -20.44 -1.10
N VAL A 259 -25.33 -21.12 0.00
CA VAL A 259 -25.27 -22.59 0.04
C VAL A 259 -26.62 -23.24 -0.22
N ARG A 260 -27.71 -22.64 0.29
CA ARG A 260 -29.07 -23.19 0.16
C ARG A 260 -29.68 -23.01 -1.23
N PHE A 261 -29.27 -21.98 -1.97
CA PHE A 261 -29.86 -21.59 -3.25
C PHE A 261 -28.85 -21.53 -4.42
N GLY A 262 -27.58 -21.90 -4.22
CA GLY A 262 -26.49 -21.75 -5.20
C GLY A 262 -26.72 -22.43 -6.55
N VAL A 263 -27.34 -23.62 -6.53
CA VAL A 263 -27.76 -24.31 -7.76
C VAL A 263 -28.81 -23.49 -8.53
N SER A 264 -29.68 -22.75 -7.82
CA SER A 264 -30.66 -21.85 -8.45
C SER A 264 -30.00 -20.55 -8.96
N THR A 265 -29.02 -19.97 -8.25
CA THR A 265 -28.34 -18.75 -8.73
C THR A 265 -27.47 -18.99 -9.96
N GLU A 266 -26.93 -20.20 -10.13
CA GLU A 266 -26.35 -20.66 -11.41
C GLU A 266 -27.40 -20.74 -12.53
N ILE A 267 -28.57 -21.33 -12.25
CA ILE A 267 -29.66 -21.49 -13.23
C ILE A 267 -30.22 -20.13 -13.69
N PHE A 268 -30.19 -19.11 -12.82
CA PHE A 268 -30.58 -17.73 -13.17
C PHE A 268 -29.48 -16.92 -13.88
N GLY A 269 -28.37 -17.53 -14.31
CA GLY A 269 -27.38 -16.89 -15.18
C GLY A 269 -26.48 -15.85 -14.49
N LEU A 270 -26.53 -15.73 -13.16
CA LEU A 270 -25.72 -14.79 -12.37
C LEU A 270 -24.22 -15.15 -12.34
N VAL A 271 -23.85 -16.29 -12.91
CA VAL A 271 -22.48 -16.78 -13.11
C VAL A 271 -22.18 -16.82 -14.61
N PRO A 272 -21.23 -16.00 -15.12
CA PRO A 272 -20.80 -16.05 -16.52
C PRO A 272 -20.29 -17.45 -16.90
N GLU A 273 -20.54 -17.91 -18.13
CA GLU A 273 -20.05 -19.23 -18.58
C GLU A 273 -18.53 -19.38 -18.47
N GLU A 274 -17.79 -18.28 -18.63
CA GLU A 274 -16.33 -18.22 -18.53
C GLU A 274 -15.80 -18.48 -17.10
N GLN A 275 -16.67 -18.45 -16.08
CA GLN A 275 -16.36 -18.77 -14.68
C GLN A 275 -16.85 -20.17 -14.26
N LYS A 276 -17.23 -21.05 -15.21
CA LYS A 276 -17.55 -22.46 -14.95
C LYS A 276 -16.28 -23.28 -14.64
N THR A 277 -15.71 -23.06 -13.46
CA THR A 277 -14.68 -23.92 -12.87
C THR A 277 -15.29 -25.25 -12.38
N ASP A 278 -14.48 -26.28 -12.15
CA ASP A 278 -14.95 -27.55 -11.55
C ASP A 278 -15.49 -27.38 -10.10
N LYS A 279 -15.24 -26.22 -9.48
CA LYS A 279 -15.65 -25.87 -8.12
C LYS A 279 -16.45 -24.55 -8.13
N PRO A 280 -17.79 -24.60 -8.24
CA PRO A 280 -18.57 -23.38 -8.26
C PRO A 280 -18.50 -22.63 -6.93
N TRP A 281 -18.36 -21.30 -7.01
CA TRP A 281 -18.06 -20.39 -5.90
C TRP A 281 -18.97 -20.53 -4.69
N TRP A 282 -20.26 -20.84 -4.89
CA TRP A 282 -21.24 -20.99 -3.80
C TRP A 282 -20.93 -22.16 -2.85
N LYS A 283 -20.10 -23.13 -3.27
CA LYS A 283 -19.59 -24.19 -2.38
C LYS A 283 -18.49 -23.68 -1.45
N GLU A 284 -17.66 -22.74 -1.91
CA GLU A 284 -16.60 -22.15 -1.11
C GLU A 284 -17.20 -21.27 0.02
N CYS A 285 -18.32 -20.58 -0.25
CA CYS A 285 -19.10 -19.88 0.77
C CYS A 285 -19.64 -20.79 1.90
N ALA A 286 -19.68 -22.11 1.72
CA ALA A 286 -20.06 -23.02 2.81
C ALA A 286 -19.04 -23.01 3.96
N PHE A 287 -17.76 -22.84 3.65
CA PHE A 287 -16.72 -22.78 4.68
C PHE A 287 -16.86 -21.51 5.53
N LEU A 288 -17.18 -20.36 4.93
CA LEU A 288 -17.44 -19.10 5.65
C LEU A 288 -18.52 -19.26 6.74
N PHE A 289 -19.60 -19.98 6.43
CA PHE A 289 -20.69 -20.24 7.38
C PHE A 289 -20.27 -21.15 8.55
N GLU A 290 -19.44 -22.17 8.31
CA GLU A 290 -18.90 -23.02 9.39
C GLU A 290 -17.79 -22.32 10.18
N TYR A 291 -17.00 -21.44 9.56
CA TYR A 291 -15.99 -20.62 10.23
C TYR A 291 -16.62 -19.59 11.18
N GLU A 292 -17.71 -18.91 10.79
CA GLU A 292 -18.42 -18.00 11.69
C GLU A 292 -18.98 -18.76 12.91
N LYS A 293 -19.57 -19.95 12.72
CA LYS A 293 -20.02 -20.81 13.83
C LYS A 293 -18.86 -21.20 14.74
N ALA A 294 -17.73 -21.63 14.19
CA ALA A 294 -16.56 -22.04 14.96
C ALA A 294 -16.00 -20.87 15.80
N LEU A 295 -15.93 -19.67 15.23
CA LEU A 295 -15.50 -18.46 15.94
C LEU A 295 -16.49 -18.06 17.05
N ASN A 296 -17.80 -18.10 16.78
CA ASN A 296 -18.82 -17.80 17.79
C ASN A 296 -18.82 -18.84 18.94
N ALA A 297 -18.70 -20.14 18.61
CA ALA A 297 -18.57 -21.21 19.60
C ALA A 297 -17.30 -21.05 20.46
N LEU A 298 -16.18 -20.65 19.86
CA LEU A 298 -14.93 -20.38 20.57
C LEU A 298 -15.09 -19.26 21.61
N ARG A 299 -15.94 -18.24 21.37
CA ARG A 299 -16.21 -17.19 22.38
C ARG A 299 -16.88 -17.79 23.61
N HIS A 300 -17.98 -18.50 23.41
CA HIS A 300 -18.72 -19.18 24.49
C HIS A 300 -17.91 -20.24 25.22
N CYS A 301 -16.99 -20.94 24.55
CA CYS A 301 -16.05 -21.83 25.22
C CYS A 301 -15.06 -21.07 26.11
N ASN A 302 -14.50 -19.94 25.67
CA ASN A 302 -13.59 -19.13 26.50
C ASN A 302 -14.33 -18.54 27.72
N GLU A 303 -15.52 -17.98 27.52
CA GLU A 303 -16.42 -17.50 28.57
C GLU A 303 -16.69 -18.62 29.59
N ALA A 304 -17.18 -19.77 29.12
CA ALA A 304 -17.47 -20.92 29.97
C ALA A 304 -16.23 -21.50 30.67
N THR A 305 -15.01 -21.41 30.09
CA THR A 305 -13.79 -21.83 30.81
C THR A 305 -13.34 -20.86 31.90
N ASN A 306 -13.65 -19.57 31.76
CA ASN A 306 -13.40 -18.58 32.81
C ASN A 306 -14.38 -18.79 33.99
N GLU A 307 -15.63 -19.16 33.71
CA GLU A 307 -16.62 -19.52 34.74
C GLU A 307 -16.37 -20.92 35.33
N ALA A 308 -15.97 -21.91 34.50
CA ALA A 308 -15.66 -23.28 34.93
C ALA A 308 -14.30 -23.39 35.64
N ALA A 309 -13.51 -22.31 35.74
CA ALA A 309 -12.41 -22.24 36.70
C ALA A 309 -12.91 -22.43 38.16
N ASP A 310 -14.18 -22.11 38.43
CA ASP A 310 -14.87 -22.36 39.71
C ASP A 310 -15.75 -23.64 39.72
N SER A 311 -15.92 -24.37 38.60
CA SER A 311 -16.77 -25.59 38.59
C SER A 311 -16.40 -26.67 37.55
N THR A 312 -16.44 -27.93 37.96
CA THR A 312 -15.93 -29.08 37.18
C THR A 312 -16.90 -29.59 36.11
N PHE A 313 -16.94 -28.90 34.97
CA PHE A 313 -17.68 -29.35 33.78
C PHE A 313 -17.02 -30.56 33.08
N LYS A 314 -17.80 -31.32 32.30
CA LYS A 314 -17.31 -32.43 31.45
C LYS A 314 -17.94 -32.36 30.05
N PRO A 315 -17.15 -32.32 28.96
CA PRO A 315 -17.70 -32.26 27.61
C PRO A 315 -18.36 -33.58 27.18
N GLY A 316 -19.44 -33.47 26.39
CA GLY A 316 -20.09 -34.60 25.72
C GLY A 316 -19.38 -35.01 24.43
N LYS A 317 -19.82 -36.11 23.82
CA LYS A 317 -19.36 -36.52 22.48
C LYS A 317 -20.15 -35.79 21.38
N VAL A 318 -19.45 -35.35 20.34
CA VAL A 318 -19.98 -34.72 19.12
C VAL A 318 -19.46 -35.49 17.90
N GLN A 319 -20.02 -35.26 16.70
CA GLN A 319 -19.83 -36.13 15.54
C GLN A 319 -20.11 -35.44 14.18
N GLY A 320 -19.07 -34.99 13.46
CA GLY A 320 -19.14 -34.61 12.03
C GLY A 320 -17.96 -33.78 11.51
N ASP A 321 -17.93 -33.47 10.21
CA ASP A 321 -16.86 -32.66 9.59
C ASP A 321 -16.76 -31.23 10.18
N ALA A 322 -17.87 -30.69 10.71
CA ALA A 322 -17.89 -29.44 11.45
C ALA A 322 -17.03 -29.48 12.73
N ASP A 323 -16.85 -30.67 13.35
CA ASP A 323 -15.92 -30.84 14.46
C ASP A 323 -14.48 -30.62 13.99
N THR A 324 -14.12 -31.06 12.78
CA THR A 324 -12.78 -30.85 12.22
C THR A 324 -12.49 -29.36 12.06
N VAL A 325 -13.44 -28.59 11.51
CA VAL A 325 -13.34 -27.13 11.38
C VAL A 325 -13.22 -26.47 12.76
N SER A 326 -14.12 -26.82 13.69
CA SER A 326 -14.13 -26.26 15.04
C SER A 326 -12.83 -26.55 15.82
N ASN A 327 -12.28 -27.76 15.69
CA ASN A 327 -11.00 -28.14 16.30
C ASN A 327 -9.82 -27.38 15.69
N VAL A 328 -9.75 -27.22 14.36
CA VAL A 328 -8.68 -26.46 13.69
C VAL A 328 -8.71 -24.98 14.08
N VAL A 329 -9.89 -24.34 14.08
CA VAL A 329 -10.04 -22.94 14.52
C VAL A 329 -9.69 -22.81 16.00
N SER A 330 -10.10 -23.75 16.84
CA SER A 330 -9.77 -23.77 18.27
C SER A 330 -8.26 -23.91 18.53
N GLN A 331 -7.57 -24.78 17.79
CA GLN A 331 -6.12 -24.95 17.91
C GLN A 331 -5.39 -23.68 17.44
N LEU A 332 -5.76 -23.13 16.28
CA LEU A 332 -5.19 -21.90 15.73
C LEU A 332 -5.30 -20.71 16.72
N PHE A 333 -6.47 -20.54 17.35
CA PHE A 333 -6.66 -19.48 18.34
C PHE A 333 -5.90 -19.75 19.65
N GLN A 334 -5.75 -21.01 20.09
CA GLN A 334 -4.87 -21.36 21.22
C GLN A 334 -3.40 -21.06 20.90
N ASP A 335 -2.94 -21.33 19.68
CA ASP A 335 -1.57 -21.03 19.24
C ASP A 335 -1.30 -19.52 19.25
N MET A 336 -2.23 -18.72 18.71
CA MET A 336 -2.18 -17.25 18.80
C MET A 336 -2.22 -16.73 20.24
N GLN A 337 -3.05 -17.33 21.12
CA GLN A 337 -3.08 -16.97 22.54
C GLN A 337 -1.76 -17.29 23.25
N ARG A 338 -1.11 -18.42 22.94
CA ARG A 338 0.22 -18.76 23.44
C ARG A 338 1.27 -17.73 22.97
N ALA A 339 1.23 -17.33 21.69
CA ALA A 339 2.10 -16.31 21.12
C ALA A 339 1.89 -14.92 21.78
N ARG A 340 0.63 -14.55 22.06
CA ARG A 340 0.26 -13.34 22.79
C ARG A 340 0.80 -13.36 24.24
N GLY A 341 0.68 -14.49 24.93
CA GLY A 341 1.08 -14.64 26.33
C GLY A 341 2.59 -14.50 26.57
N SER A 342 3.44 -14.89 25.62
CA SER A 342 4.90 -14.74 25.72
C SER A 342 5.41 -13.34 25.31
N LYS A 343 4.55 -12.52 24.68
CA LYS A 343 4.91 -11.59 23.59
C LYS A 343 5.51 -12.37 22.40
N ARG A 344 4.95 -12.20 21.19
CA ARG A 344 5.53 -12.81 19.98
C ARG A 344 6.93 -12.26 19.77
N ALA A 345 7.90 -13.08 19.42
CA ALA A 345 9.27 -12.61 19.26
C ALA A 345 9.47 -11.69 18.04
N ILE A 346 8.54 -11.70 17.07
CA ILE A 346 8.52 -10.73 15.96
C ILE A 346 8.26 -9.29 16.44
N ASN A 347 7.59 -9.08 17.58
CA ASN A 347 7.39 -7.73 18.14
C ASN A 347 8.73 -7.03 18.42
N ALA A 348 9.78 -7.75 18.80
CA ALA A 348 11.12 -7.17 18.98
C ALA A 348 11.79 -6.72 17.67
N VAL A 349 11.19 -7.06 16.51
CA VAL A 349 11.56 -6.57 15.18
C VAL A 349 10.61 -5.45 14.73
N GLU A 350 9.30 -5.55 15.02
CA GLU A 350 8.32 -4.46 14.80
C GLU A 350 8.71 -3.18 15.60
N ASP A 351 9.17 -3.35 16.85
CA ASP A 351 9.54 -2.26 17.79
C ASP A 351 10.77 -1.42 17.32
N ILE A 352 11.52 -1.84 16.30
CA ILE A 352 12.77 -1.19 15.87
C ILE A 352 12.55 0.27 15.43
N MET A 353 11.39 0.58 14.85
CA MET A 353 11.08 1.95 14.42
C MET A 353 10.67 2.91 15.55
N PHE A 354 10.63 2.46 16.81
CA PHE A 354 10.41 3.32 17.99
C PHE A 354 11.37 4.53 18.05
N PHE A 355 12.56 4.43 17.47
CA PHE A 355 13.54 5.53 17.41
C PHE A 355 13.22 6.64 16.40
N VAL A 356 12.21 6.47 15.53
CA VAL A 356 11.84 7.46 14.49
C VAL A 356 10.32 7.66 14.43
N GLU A 357 9.57 6.61 14.09
CA GLU A 357 8.12 6.63 13.85
C GLU A 357 7.51 5.30 14.35
N PRO A 358 6.92 5.27 15.55
CA PRO A 358 6.39 4.02 16.12
C PRO A 358 5.29 3.38 15.25
N ARG A 359 5.46 2.09 14.91
CA ARG A 359 4.46 1.30 14.19
C ARG A 359 3.29 0.96 15.14
N ASN A 360 2.12 1.53 14.91
CA ASN A 360 0.95 1.39 15.78
C ASN A 360 0.15 0.07 15.60
N GLY A 361 0.66 -0.89 14.83
CA GLY A 361 -0.04 -2.13 14.46
C GLY A 361 0.94 -3.23 14.07
N SER A 362 0.44 -4.45 13.88
CA SER A 362 1.30 -5.59 13.54
C SER A 362 1.59 -5.69 12.04
N CYS A 363 2.70 -6.37 11.69
CA CYS A 363 2.91 -6.95 10.37
C CYS A 363 1.90 -8.06 9.97
N GLU A 364 1.07 -8.55 10.89
CA GLU A 364 0.06 -9.60 10.65
C GLU A 364 -1.38 -9.06 10.89
N PRO A 365 -2.13 -8.64 9.86
CA PRO A 365 -3.47 -8.07 10.05
C PRO A 365 -4.49 -9.09 10.60
N PHE A 366 -4.42 -10.36 10.16
CA PHE A 366 -5.28 -11.42 10.70
C PHE A 366 -5.03 -11.69 12.19
N TYR A 367 -3.76 -11.68 12.65
CA TYR A 367 -3.46 -11.77 14.08
C TYR A 367 -4.00 -10.55 14.83
N GLN A 368 -3.95 -9.33 14.26
CA GLN A 368 -4.55 -8.16 14.88
C GLN A 368 -6.07 -8.33 15.08
N ALA A 369 -6.82 -8.68 14.03
CA ALA A 369 -8.26 -8.92 14.11
C ALA A 369 -8.63 -10.02 15.12
N ALA A 370 -7.90 -11.13 15.13
CA ALA A 370 -8.09 -12.22 16.10
C ALA A 370 -7.74 -11.80 17.54
N SER A 371 -6.67 -11.01 17.71
CA SER A 371 -6.22 -10.44 18.98
C SER A 371 -7.20 -9.40 19.53
N GLU A 372 -7.89 -8.66 18.68
CA GLU A 372 -8.92 -7.69 19.06
C GLU A 372 -10.21 -8.38 19.49
N PHE A 373 -10.70 -9.38 18.74
CA PHE A 373 -11.85 -10.16 19.19
C PHE A 373 -11.57 -10.91 20.50
N THR A 374 -10.40 -11.53 20.66
CA THR A 374 -10.00 -12.18 21.94
C THR A 374 -9.69 -11.19 23.09
N LYS A 375 -10.07 -9.92 22.95
CA LYS A 375 -10.11 -8.90 24.01
C LYS A 375 -11.48 -8.24 24.15
N GLY A 376 -12.23 -8.11 23.05
CA GLY A 376 -13.43 -7.28 22.96
C GLY A 376 -14.72 -7.98 23.39
N GLU A 377 -15.66 -7.17 23.89
CA GLU A 377 -17.00 -7.56 24.36
C GLU A 377 -17.98 -7.94 23.22
N ALA A 378 -17.52 -7.92 21.96
CA ALA A 378 -18.32 -8.30 20.80
C ALA A 378 -18.70 -9.79 20.86
N THR A 379 -20.00 -10.07 20.87
CA THR A 379 -20.56 -11.43 21.00
C THR A 379 -20.52 -12.24 19.69
N THR A 380 -20.64 -11.58 18.53
CA THR A 380 -20.59 -12.20 17.20
C THR A 380 -19.32 -11.85 16.43
N ALA A 381 -18.73 -12.82 15.74
CA ALA A 381 -17.49 -12.63 15.01
C ALA A 381 -17.65 -11.58 13.88
N PRO A 382 -16.77 -10.56 13.80
CA PRO A 382 -16.80 -9.60 12.70
C PRO A 382 -16.59 -10.30 11.35
N GLY A 383 -17.30 -9.87 10.30
CA GLY A 383 -17.16 -10.46 8.96
C GLY A 383 -15.71 -10.44 8.44
N THR A 384 -14.96 -9.36 8.72
CA THR A 384 -13.52 -9.26 8.43
C THR A 384 -12.69 -10.38 9.05
N LEU A 385 -13.00 -10.80 10.29
CA LEU A 385 -12.29 -11.89 10.97
C LEU A 385 -12.61 -13.26 10.35
N VAL A 386 -13.86 -13.47 9.90
CA VAL A 386 -14.27 -14.70 9.22
C VAL A 386 -13.60 -14.81 7.84
N LEU A 387 -13.61 -13.71 7.06
CA LEU A 387 -12.96 -13.65 5.74
C LEU A 387 -11.43 -13.75 5.86
N GLY A 388 -10.82 -13.14 6.88
CA GLY A 388 -9.40 -13.28 7.18
C GLY A 388 -9.00 -14.70 7.61
N LEU A 389 -9.88 -15.41 8.32
CA LEU A 389 -9.69 -16.83 8.65
C LEU A 389 -9.75 -17.73 7.40
N ASP A 390 -10.68 -17.47 6.47
CA ASP A 390 -10.71 -18.18 5.18
C ASP A 390 -9.47 -17.85 4.32
N LEU A 391 -9.01 -16.59 4.25
CA LEU A 391 -7.73 -16.25 3.61
C LEU A 391 -6.56 -17.04 4.23
N PHE A 392 -6.49 -17.13 5.56
CA PHE A 392 -5.42 -17.85 6.27
C PHE A 392 -5.43 -19.36 6.01
N LEU A 393 -6.62 -19.98 6.02
CA LEU A 393 -6.77 -21.41 5.77
C LEU A 393 -6.60 -21.76 4.27
N SER A 394 -7.09 -20.93 3.36
CA SER A 394 -6.93 -21.10 1.91
C SER A 394 -5.47 -20.94 1.49
N ALA A 395 -4.77 -19.89 1.97
CA ALA A 395 -3.33 -19.71 1.79
C ALA A 395 -2.52 -20.93 2.28
N SER A 396 -2.88 -21.47 3.45
CA SER A 396 -2.28 -22.69 4.00
C SER A 396 -2.55 -23.91 3.13
N GLY A 397 -3.79 -24.08 2.65
CA GLY A 397 -4.18 -25.16 1.73
C GLY A 397 -3.43 -25.10 0.40
N ALA A 398 -3.42 -23.94 -0.25
CA ALA A 398 -2.77 -23.70 -1.53
C ALA A 398 -1.25 -23.88 -1.47
N PHE A 399 -0.58 -23.40 -0.42
CA PHE A 399 0.87 -23.55 -0.27
C PHE A 399 1.28 -24.99 0.10
N PHE A 400 0.52 -25.66 0.99
CA PHE A 400 0.87 -27.01 1.44
C PHE A 400 0.40 -28.11 0.48
N TRP A 401 -0.61 -27.88 -0.37
CA TRP A 401 -1.08 -28.84 -1.38
C TRP A 401 -1.31 -28.16 -2.74
N PRO A 402 -0.28 -27.62 -3.40
CA PRO A 402 -0.46 -26.83 -4.62
C PRO A 402 -1.07 -27.64 -5.77
N ASN A 403 -0.74 -28.93 -5.83
CA ASN A 403 -1.29 -29.91 -6.77
C ASN A 403 -2.44 -30.76 -6.16
N GLY A 404 -3.05 -30.30 -5.07
CA GLY A 404 -4.20 -30.91 -4.38
C GLY A 404 -3.99 -32.31 -3.77
N THR A 405 -2.82 -32.91 -3.93
CA THR A 405 -2.55 -34.34 -3.66
C THR A 405 -1.27 -34.54 -2.85
N GLU A 406 -0.12 -34.17 -3.40
CA GLU A 406 1.16 -34.23 -2.68
C GLU A 406 1.32 -33.03 -1.73
N ARG A 407 1.72 -33.30 -0.48
CA ARG A 407 2.00 -32.27 0.52
C ARG A 407 3.39 -31.67 0.31
N ASN A 408 3.48 -30.35 0.14
CA ASN A 408 4.72 -29.60 0.22
C ASN A 408 5.37 -29.76 1.61
N LYS A 409 6.66 -30.10 1.63
CA LYS A 409 7.42 -30.45 2.85
C LYS A 409 8.18 -29.25 3.43
N ASP A 410 8.16 -28.11 2.76
CA ASP A 410 8.74 -26.87 3.26
C ASP A 410 7.98 -26.39 4.51
N ASN A 411 8.73 -26.14 5.58
CA ASN A 411 8.21 -25.46 6.76
C ASN A 411 8.54 -23.96 6.66
N CYS A 412 7.51 -23.12 6.58
CA CYS A 412 7.65 -21.69 6.33
C CYS A 412 8.41 -20.97 7.46
N ARG A 413 8.19 -21.38 8.72
CA ARG A 413 8.96 -20.88 9.87
C ARG A 413 10.46 -21.14 9.73
N LEU A 414 10.89 -22.26 9.13
CA LEU A 414 12.30 -22.52 8.83
C LEU A 414 12.86 -21.64 7.71
N ARG A 415 12.05 -21.16 6.74
CA ARG A 415 12.49 -20.12 5.78
C ARG A 415 12.71 -18.79 6.51
N ALA A 416 11.74 -18.36 7.31
CA ALA A 416 11.85 -17.13 8.09
C ALA A 416 13.03 -17.14 9.09
N LEU A 417 13.27 -18.28 9.77
CA LEU A 417 14.42 -18.44 10.67
C LEU A 417 15.78 -18.43 9.94
N ARG A 418 15.85 -18.95 8.71
CA ARG A 418 17.08 -18.86 7.89
C ARG A 418 17.36 -17.41 7.50
N LEU A 419 16.35 -16.69 7.03
CA LEU A 419 16.47 -15.25 6.70
C LEU A 419 16.93 -14.44 7.92
N ALA A 420 16.32 -14.68 9.08
CA ALA A 420 16.72 -14.07 10.35
C ALA A 420 18.19 -14.33 10.69
N ILE A 421 18.67 -15.57 10.55
CA ILE A 421 20.08 -15.94 10.82
C ILE A 421 21.04 -15.23 9.87
N ASP A 422 20.74 -15.22 8.57
CA ASP A 422 21.58 -14.54 7.56
C ASP A 422 21.59 -13.01 7.78
N MET A 423 20.44 -12.40 8.05
CA MET A 423 20.32 -10.98 8.41
C MET A 423 21.11 -10.63 9.67
N LYS A 424 21.00 -11.43 10.74
CA LYS A 424 21.78 -11.23 11.97
C LYS A 424 23.28 -11.31 11.70
N ALA A 425 23.71 -12.27 10.87
CA ALA A 425 25.11 -12.45 10.51
C ALA A 425 25.67 -11.26 9.71
N SER A 426 24.87 -10.66 8.81
CA SER A 426 25.28 -9.48 8.05
C SER A 426 25.19 -8.17 8.85
N ALA A 427 24.10 -7.93 9.59
CA ALA A 427 23.95 -6.75 10.45
C ALA A 427 25.07 -6.68 11.51
N LYS A 428 25.47 -7.83 12.10
CA LYS A 428 26.60 -7.87 13.03
C LYS A 428 27.92 -7.37 12.41
N LYS A 429 28.22 -7.68 11.14
CA LYS A 429 29.44 -7.17 10.45
C LYS A 429 29.48 -5.64 10.42
N VAL A 430 28.31 -5.00 10.37
CA VAL A 430 28.15 -3.53 10.34
C VAL A 430 28.20 -2.95 11.76
N ALA A 431 27.57 -3.58 12.74
CA ALA A 431 27.74 -3.22 14.16
C ALA A 431 29.23 -3.31 14.59
N ASP A 432 29.94 -4.35 14.15
CA ASP A 432 31.37 -4.57 14.39
C ASP A 432 32.28 -3.56 13.65
N ILE A 433 31.74 -2.72 12.75
CA ILE A 433 32.41 -1.51 12.24
C ILE A 433 32.17 -0.36 13.21
N PHE A 434 30.91 0.00 13.46
CA PHE A 434 30.57 1.14 14.31
C PHE A 434 31.12 1.03 15.74
N GLN A 435 31.24 -0.19 16.29
CA GLN A 435 31.85 -0.45 17.61
C GLN A 435 33.34 -0.07 17.68
N LYS A 436 34.04 -0.02 16.54
CA LYS A 436 35.47 0.33 16.47
C LYS A 436 35.73 1.82 16.26
N LEU A 437 34.67 2.59 15.97
CA LEU A 437 34.75 4.04 15.86
C LEU A 437 34.78 4.64 17.28
N PRO A 438 35.58 5.68 17.53
CA PRO A 438 35.54 6.44 18.78
C PRO A 438 34.12 6.88 19.14
N ILE A 439 33.76 6.76 20.42
CA ILE A 439 32.37 6.97 20.91
C ILE A 439 32.12 8.49 21.13
N CYS A 440 32.84 9.35 20.42
CA CYS A 440 32.87 10.80 20.66
C CYS A 440 31.80 11.56 19.88
N LEU A 441 31.42 11.10 18.68
CA LEU A 441 30.32 11.67 17.90
C LEU A 441 28.97 11.02 18.23
N SER A 442 28.01 11.83 18.65
CA SER A 442 26.67 11.38 19.07
C SER A 442 25.91 10.60 17.99
N GLY A 443 26.12 10.93 16.72
CA GLY A 443 25.51 10.21 15.60
C GLY A 443 26.02 8.78 15.40
N GLU A 444 27.33 8.54 15.54
CA GLU A 444 27.92 7.22 15.28
C GLU A 444 27.52 6.18 16.32
N ARG A 445 27.43 6.62 17.57
CA ARG A 445 26.81 5.85 18.66
C ARG A 445 25.35 5.49 18.34
N GLN A 446 24.56 6.43 17.81
CA GLN A 446 23.16 6.18 17.44
C GLN A 446 23.04 5.10 16.35
N TRP A 447 23.96 5.06 15.38
CA TRP A 447 24.02 4.01 14.35
C TRP A 447 24.38 2.65 14.92
N PHE A 448 25.36 2.58 15.83
CA PHE A 448 25.67 1.35 16.56
C PHE A 448 24.46 0.85 17.37
N GLU A 449 23.77 1.74 18.08
CA GLU A 449 22.60 1.40 18.90
C GLU A 449 21.43 0.91 18.06
N MET A 450 21.11 1.53 16.92
CA MET A 450 20.05 1.06 16.00
C MET A 450 20.36 -0.32 15.38
N VAL A 451 21.56 -0.53 14.82
CA VAL A 451 21.93 -1.83 14.23
C VAL A 451 22.03 -2.92 15.29
N SER A 452 22.46 -2.58 16.52
CA SER A 452 22.44 -3.51 17.66
C SER A 452 21.02 -3.85 18.09
N TYR A 453 20.09 -2.88 18.10
CA TYR A 453 18.69 -3.11 18.45
C TYR A 453 18.02 -4.06 17.43
N PHE A 454 18.20 -3.86 16.13
CA PHE A 454 17.81 -4.82 15.08
C PHE A 454 18.42 -6.21 15.31
N THR A 455 19.73 -6.27 15.57
CA THR A 455 20.44 -7.55 15.81
C THR A 455 19.88 -8.29 17.04
N ASN A 456 19.44 -7.58 18.08
CA ASN A 456 18.82 -8.14 19.28
C ASN A 456 17.35 -8.57 19.05
N GLY A 457 16.58 -7.81 18.27
CA GLY A 457 15.22 -8.18 17.86
C GLY A 457 15.21 -9.48 17.05
N ILE A 458 16.07 -9.55 16.03
CA ILE A 458 16.28 -10.73 15.21
C ILE A 458 16.80 -11.91 16.05
N ASP A 459 17.70 -11.69 17.02
CA ASP A 459 18.13 -12.75 17.94
C ASP A 459 17.00 -13.25 18.86
N THR A 460 16.08 -12.37 19.25
CA THR A 460 14.88 -12.73 20.02
C THR A 460 13.97 -13.64 19.18
N TYR A 461 13.74 -13.29 17.91
CA TYR A 461 13.01 -14.12 16.94
C TYR A 461 13.65 -15.50 16.74
N ILE A 462 14.98 -15.57 16.58
CA ILE A 462 15.72 -16.84 16.41
C ILE A 462 15.63 -17.75 17.66
N ARG A 463 15.50 -17.17 18.85
CA ARG A 463 15.37 -17.91 20.12
C ARG A 463 13.97 -18.48 20.36
N GLU A 464 12.94 -17.98 19.68
CA GLU A 464 11.56 -18.45 19.77
C GLU A 464 11.41 -19.82 19.09
N ARG A 465 11.43 -20.88 19.90
CA ARG A 465 11.34 -22.29 19.46
C ARG A 465 9.89 -22.76 19.29
N VAL A 466 9.06 -21.95 18.63
CA VAL A 466 7.67 -22.28 18.34
C VAL A 466 7.52 -22.73 16.89
N PHE A 467 6.88 -23.88 16.69
CA PHE A 467 6.70 -24.58 15.42
C PHE A 467 5.31 -25.25 15.37
N ASP A 468 4.30 -24.58 15.95
CA ASP A 468 2.90 -24.99 15.83
C ASP A 468 2.31 -24.52 14.50
N ASP A 469 1.02 -24.79 14.29
CA ASP A 469 0.37 -24.59 12.98
C ASP A 469 0.24 -23.10 12.65
N TYR A 470 0.01 -22.23 13.65
CA TYR A 470 0.04 -20.77 13.47
C TYR A 470 1.41 -20.26 13.01
N HIS A 471 2.48 -20.53 13.76
CA HIS A 471 3.81 -19.99 13.42
C HIS A 471 4.40 -20.64 12.15
N SER A 472 3.96 -21.85 11.80
CA SER A 472 4.39 -22.57 10.59
C SER A 472 3.56 -22.21 9.34
N ALA A 473 2.43 -21.51 9.48
CA ALA A 473 1.58 -21.13 8.36
C ALA A 473 2.32 -20.20 7.37
N PRO A 474 2.04 -20.31 6.06
CA PRO A 474 2.76 -19.57 5.03
C PRO A 474 2.52 -18.05 5.12
N TRP A 475 1.31 -17.60 5.47
CA TRP A 475 1.01 -16.17 5.62
C TRP A 475 1.75 -15.56 6.81
N THR A 476 1.61 -16.11 8.02
CA THR A 476 2.31 -15.63 9.23
C THR A 476 3.83 -15.65 9.08
N ALA A 477 4.41 -16.76 8.62
CA ALA A 477 5.86 -16.83 8.42
C ALA A 477 6.35 -15.88 7.31
N GLY A 478 5.55 -15.68 6.25
CA GLY A 478 5.85 -14.69 5.21
C GLY A 478 5.72 -13.25 5.70
N CYS A 479 4.74 -12.91 6.53
CA CYS A 479 4.61 -11.60 7.17
C CYS A 479 5.79 -11.28 8.09
N HIS A 480 6.29 -12.29 8.83
CA HIS A 480 7.53 -12.13 9.59
C HIS A 480 8.73 -11.84 8.68
N MET A 481 8.85 -12.50 7.52
CA MET A 481 9.90 -12.20 6.53
C MET A 481 9.74 -10.80 5.94
N THR A 482 8.51 -10.38 5.61
CA THR A 482 8.16 -9.03 5.14
C THR A 482 8.58 -7.96 6.14
N GLU A 483 8.32 -8.14 7.43
CA GLU A 483 8.75 -7.22 8.49
C GLU A 483 10.28 -7.16 8.60
N MET A 484 10.97 -8.30 8.62
CA MET A 484 12.44 -8.33 8.66
C MET A 484 13.07 -7.63 7.45
N LEU A 485 12.52 -7.83 6.25
CA LEU A 485 12.97 -7.18 5.02
C LEU A 485 12.71 -5.67 5.06
N TYR A 486 11.53 -5.26 5.52
CA TYR A 486 11.18 -3.85 5.72
C TYR A 486 12.17 -3.15 6.66
N GLN A 487 12.42 -3.71 7.84
CA GLN A 487 13.37 -3.15 8.82
C GLN A 487 14.82 -3.16 8.30
N ALA A 488 15.25 -4.21 7.60
CA ALA A 488 16.58 -4.28 7.00
C ALA A 488 16.77 -3.23 5.88
N GLN A 489 15.77 -3.04 5.03
CA GLN A 489 15.79 -2.05 3.94
C GLN A 489 15.62 -0.62 4.46
N TYR A 490 14.86 -0.43 5.56
CA TYR A 490 14.77 0.83 6.29
C TYR A 490 16.14 1.25 6.86
N LEU A 491 16.81 0.36 7.60
CA LEU A 491 18.18 0.61 8.09
C LEU A 491 19.18 0.78 6.95
N GLY A 492 19.03 0.02 5.85
CA GLY A 492 19.81 0.18 4.63
C GLY A 492 19.71 1.57 4.00
N ASN A 493 18.51 2.16 3.98
CA ASN A 493 18.29 3.55 3.56
C ASN A 493 19.00 4.57 4.47
N LEU A 494 18.98 4.34 5.79
CA LEU A 494 19.68 5.22 6.73
C LEU A 494 21.21 5.10 6.60
N LEU A 495 21.75 3.91 6.38
CA LEU A 495 23.17 3.68 6.07
C LEU A 495 23.60 4.34 4.73
N LEU A 496 22.73 4.29 3.71
CA LEU A 496 22.92 4.97 2.43
C LEU A 496 23.03 6.49 2.62
N GLN A 497 22.08 7.10 3.34
CA GLN A 497 22.07 8.55 3.58
C GLN A 497 23.15 8.99 4.55
N HIS A 498 23.10 8.57 5.81
CA HIS A 498 23.76 9.28 6.91
C HIS A 498 25.26 9.04 6.99
N GLN A 499 25.74 7.88 6.56
CA GLN A 499 27.18 7.58 6.57
C GLN A 499 27.86 7.91 5.25
N THR A 500 27.11 8.04 4.14
CA THR A 500 27.57 8.40 2.79
C THR A 500 28.64 7.47 2.17
N VAL A 501 28.96 6.33 2.81
CA VAL A 501 29.97 5.36 2.36
C VAL A 501 29.61 4.75 1.00
N ILE A 502 28.39 4.21 0.86
CA ILE A 502 27.89 3.65 -0.41
C ILE A 502 27.84 4.74 -1.49
N PRO A 503 27.20 5.92 -1.29
CA PRO A 503 27.23 7.01 -2.27
C PRO A 503 28.65 7.43 -2.70
N SER A 504 29.59 7.58 -1.76
CA SER A 504 30.95 8.03 -2.05
C SER A 504 31.74 7.02 -2.86
N THR A 505 31.55 5.72 -2.57
CA THR A 505 32.14 4.62 -3.34
C THR A 505 31.63 4.63 -4.79
N LEU A 506 30.32 4.82 -4.98
CA LEU A 506 29.69 4.86 -6.30
C LEU A 506 30.09 6.10 -7.12
N HIS A 507 30.13 7.29 -6.49
CA HIS A 507 30.59 8.52 -7.15
C HIS A 507 32.08 8.46 -7.52
N LEU A 508 32.95 7.89 -6.67
CA LEU A 508 34.36 7.69 -6.99
C LEU A 508 34.54 6.70 -8.16
N TYR A 509 33.87 5.54 -8.10
CA TYR A 509 33.91 4.55 -9.19
C TYR A 509 33.47 5.16 -10.53
N ASN A 510 32.36 5.88 -10.55
CA ASN A 510 31.88 6.52 -11.77
C ASN A 510 32.85 7.59 -12.28
N ALA A 511 33.46 8.39 -11.39
CA ALA A 511 34.49 9.36 -11.79
C ALA A 511 35.72 8.66 -12.41
N LEU A 512 36.20 7.55 -11.85
CA LEU A 512 37.30 6.76 -12.42
C LEU A 512 36.94 6.18 -13.80
N ARG A 513 35.73 5.62 -13.94
CA ARG A 513 35.23 5.00 -15.18
C ARG A 513 35.04 6.03 -16.31
N GLN A 514 34.56 7.24 -16.00
CA GLN A 514 34.21 8.26 -17.00
C GLN A 514 35.32 9.30 -17.25
N SER A 515 36.37 9.33 -16.43
CA SER A 515 37.54 10.21 -16.62
C SER A 515 38.55 9.63 -17.63
N PRO A 516 39.59 10.39 -18.05
CA PRO A 516 40.68 9.89 -18.91
C PRO A 516 41.49 8.72 -18.33
N VAL A 517 41.28 8.34 -17.06
CA VAL A 517 41.80 7.09 -16.49
C VAL A 517 41.18 5.87 -17.18
N ASN A 518 39.95 5.99 -17.70
CA ASN A 518 39.20 4.94 -18.41
C ASN A 518 39.20 3.62 -17.62
N PHE A 519 38.85 3.71 -16.33
CA PHE A 519 38.93 2.56 -15.42
C PHE A 519 38.01 1.42 -15.88
N PRO A 520 38.50 0.16 -15.93
CA PRO A 520 37.70 -0.97 -16.39
C PRO A 520 36.39 -1.14 -15.62
N ARG A 521 35.32 -1.51 -16.36
CA ARG A 521 34.00 -1.79 -15.77
C ARG A 521 34.11 -2.95 -14.78
N ILE A 522 33.50 -2.79 -13.61
CA ILE A 522 33.31 -3.84 -12.60
C ILE A 522 31.81 -4.12 -12.52
N ARG A 523 31.41 -5.38 -12.69
CA ARG A 523 30.01 -5.76 -12.88
C ARG A 523 29.10 -5.24 -11.77
N ILE A 524 29.35 -5.62 -10.51
CA ILE A 524 28.53 -5.16 -9.38
C ILE A 524 28.50 -3.63 -9.23
N MET A 525 29.60 -2.93 -9.54
CA MET A 525 29.66 -1.48 -9.39
C MET A 525 28.79 -0.75 -10.42
N ASP A 526 28.65 -1.33 -11.63
CA ASP A 526 27.71 -0.84 -12.63
C ASP A 526 26.25 -1.15 -12.25
N GLU A 527 25.97 -2.39 -11.80
CA GLU A 527 24.63 -2.81 -11.35
C GLU A 527 24.14 -1.95 -10.17
N LEU A 528 25.03 -1.63 -9.21
CA LEU A 528 24.74 -0.71 -8.11
C LEU A 528 24.54 0.74 -8.58
N CYS A 529 25.32 1.23 -9.56
CA CYS A 529 25.13 2.57 -10.13
C CYS A 529 23.78 2.71 -10.88
N GLU A 530 23.27 1.63 -11.44
CA GLU A 530 21.94 1.59 -12.08
C GLU A 530 20.82 1.51 -11.03
N MET A 531 20.93 0.60 -10.05
CA MET A 531 19.94 0.45 -8.97
C MET A 531 19.80 1.74 -8.13
N PHE A 532 20.91 2.42 -7.84
CA PHE A 532 20.91 3.69 -7.09
C PHE A 532 20.90 4.95 -7.99
N LEU A 533 20.54 4.85 -9.27
CA LEU A 533 20.52 6.00 -10.19
C LEU A 533 19.68 7.17 -9.66
N ASP A 534 18.50 6.87 -9.12
CA ASP A 534 17.58 7.89 -8.58
C ASP A 534 18.04 8.38 -7.20
N SER A 535 18.46 7.46 -6.32
CA SER A 535 18.80 7.77 -4.92
C SER A 535 20.18 8.42 -4.72
N VAL A 536 21.21 8.01 -5.47
CA VAL A 536 22.61 8.48 -5.31
C VAL A 536 23.02 9.47 -6.39
N PHE A 537 22.46 9.37 -7.58
CA PHE A 537 22.79 10.20 -8.74
C PHE A 537 21.64 11.12 -9.20
N LEU A 538 20.54 11.18 -8.44
CA LEU A 538 19.40 12.07 -8.68
C LEU A 538 18.84 11.94 -10.11
N GLY A 539 18.74 10.70 -10.59
CA GLY A 539 18.21 10.33 -11.91
C GLY A 539 19.23 10.42 -13.06
N LYS A 540 20.48 10.86 -12.79
CA LYS A 540 21.48 11.01 -13.86
C LYS A 540 22.91 10.71 -13.41
N LEU A 541 23.47 9.60 -13.90
CA LEU A 541 24.88 9.27 -13.78
C LEU A 541 25.76 10.40 -14.39
N PRO A 542 26.65 11.06 -13.62
CA PRO A 542 27.48 12.15 -14.13
C PRO A 542 28.50 11.65 -15.16
N THR A 543 28.60 12.34 -16.30
CA THR A 543 29.65 12.11 -17.33
C THR A 543 30.73 13.21 -17.33
N ASN A 544 30.52 14.28 -16.58
CA ASN A 544 31.46 15.38 -16.34
C ASN A 544 31.10 16.09 -15.03
N ASN A 545 31.89 17.10 -14.64
CA ASN A 545 31.64 17.90 -13.43
C ASN A 545 31.50 17.04 -12.14
N PHE A 546 32.21 15.91 -12.07
CA PHE A 546 32.05 14.89 -11.02
C PHE A 546 32.09 15.47 -9.60
N LEU A 547 33.03 16.37 -9.32
CA LEU A 547 33.16 17.04 -8.01
C LEU A 547 31.92 17.88 -7.64
N THR A 548 31.34 18.56 -8.63
CA THR A 548 30.12 19.38 -8.46
C THR A 548 28.92 18.48 -8.13
N TRP A 549 28.79 17.35 -8.83
CA TRP A 549 27.75 16.35 -8.56
C TRP A 549 27.92 15.69 -7.20
N TYR A 550 29.13 15.23 -6.87
CA TYR A 550 29.48 14.64 -5.57
C TYR A 550 29.14 15.61 -4.43
N ARG A 551 29.67 16.83 -4.43
CA ARG A 551 29.39 17.83 -3.37
C ARG A 551 27.91 18.21 -3.28
N TYR A 552 27.18 18.23 -4.39
CA TYR A 552 25.73 18.47 -4.39
C TYR A 552 24.94 17.31 -3.77
N CYS A 553 25.26 16.07 -4.14
CA CYS A 553 24.59 14.87 -3.63
C CYS A 553 24.92 14.59 -2.16
N ILE A 554 26.21 14.69 -1.79
CA ILE A 554 26.70 14.28 -0.47
C ILE A 554 26.61 15.41 0.57
N TYR A 555 26.94 16.65 0.24
CA TYR A 555 26.98 17.75 1.21
C TYR A 555 25.87 18.80 1.02
N ASN A 556 24.90 18.54 0.13
CA ASN A 556 23.84 19.49 -0.21
C ASN A 556 24.40 20.87 -0.63
N ALA A 557 25.58 20.87 -1.26
CA ALA A 557 26.36 22.08 -1.50
C ALA A 557 25.67 22.98 -2.52
N LYS A 558 25.36 24.22 -2.12
CA LYS A 558 24.84 25.26 -3.01
C LYS A 558 26.00 25.94 -3.74
N ARG A 559 25.80 26.32 -5.01
CA ARG A 559 26.71 27.21 -5.75
C ARG A 559 26.93 28.49 -4.95
N ALA A 560 28.14 28.67 -4.42
CA ALA A 560 28.54 29.89 -3.74
C ALA A 560 28.75 30.96 -4.81
N LYS A 561 28.02 32.09 -4.71
CA LYS A 561 28.20 33.21 -5.65
C LYS A 561 29.59 33.86 -5.51
N THR A 562 30.18 33.77 -4.32
CA THR A 562 31.56 34.13 -3.99
C THR A 562 32.05 33.21 -2.86
N SER A 563 33.13 32.46 -3.06
CA SER A 563 33.75 31.63 -2.02
C SER A 563 35.20 32.09 -1.79
N ASN A 564 35.42 32.90 -0.75
CA ASN A 564 36.75 33.41 -0.38
C ASN A 564 37.59 32.38 0.40
N TRP A 565 37.21 31.10 0.40
CA TRP A 565 37.97 30.00 1.01
C TRP A 565 39.13 29.62 0.08
N PRO A 566 40.41 29.69 0.50
CA PRO A 566 41.54 29.56 -0.42
C PRO A 566 41.74 28.18 -1.05
N HIS A 567 41.22 27.12 -0.43
CA HIS A 567 41.55 25.72 -0.75
C HIS A 567 40.26 24.90 -1.02
N TYR A 568 40.42 23.68 -1.56
CA TYR A 568 39.35 22.82 -2.12
C TYR A 568 38.75 23.23 -3.49
N GLY A 569 39.49 24.03 -4.28
CA GLY A 569 39.44 24.01 -5.75
C GLY A 569 38.30 24.77 -6.45
N ASN A 570 38.41 24.90 -7.77
CA ASN A 570 37.63 25.82 -8.63
C ASN A 570 36.11 25.53 -8.75
N SER A 571 35.52 24.65 -7.95
CA SER A 571 34.11 24.27 -8.11
C SER A 571 33.11 25.33 -7.62
N GLY A 572 33.55 26.33 -6.84
CA GLY A 572 32.67 27.35 -6.26
C GLY A 572 31.57 26.79 -5.35
N LEU A 573 31.86 25.72 -4.61
CA LEU A 573 30.93 25.07 -3.69
C LEU A 573 31.48 25.11 -2.26
N SER A 574 30.70 25.67 -1.34
CA SER A 574 30.96 25.55 0.10
C SER A 574 30.44 24.20 0.58
N ILE A 575 31.33 23.40 1.19
CA ILE A 575 30.95 22.17 1.89
C ILE A 575 30.45 22.56 3.30
N ASP A 576 29.42 21.88 3.78
CA ASP A 576 28.94 21.98 5.16
C ASP A 576 28.57 20.59 5.65
N HIS A 577 29.45 19.99 6.45
CA HIS A 577 29.30 18.63 6.96
C HIS A 577 28.13 18.47 7.95
N SER A 578 27.49 19.56 8.42
CA SER A 578 26.27 19.49 9.24
C SER A 578 24.99 19.30 8.42
N LYS A 579 25.03 19.53 7.09
CA LYS A 579 23.84 19.38 6.24
C LYS A 579 23.57 17.91 5.94
N LYS A 580 22.29 17.51 6.09
CA LYS A 580 21.80 16.24 5.55
C LYS A 580 22.10 16.14 4.03
N PRO A 581 22.65 15.02 3.55
CA PRO A 581 22.85 14.76 2.12
C PRO A 581 21.56 14.89 1.30
N ARG A 582 21.71 15.11 -0.01
CA ARG A 582 20.60 15.10 -0.98
C ARG A 582 20.25 13.71 -1.50
N THR A 583 21.02 12.69 -1.14
CA THR A 583 20.74 11.30 -1.51
C THR A 583 19.32 10.92 -1.07
N LEU A 584 18.45 10.60 -2.02
CA LEU A 584 17.06 10.25 -1.74
C LEU A 584 16.98 8.85 -1.12
N TRP A 585 15.83 8.51 -0.56
CA TRP A 585 15.56 7.12 -0.20
C TRP A 585 15.44 6.27 -1.47
N VAL A 586 15.71 4.99 -1.33
CA VAL A 586 15.39 3.98 -2.33
C VAL A 586 13.88 3.79 -2.30
N ASN A 587 13.21 4.19 -3.37
CA ASN A 587 11.77 4.05 -3.48
C ASN A 587 11.40 2.56 -3.64
N SER A 588 10.34 2.12 -2.97
CA SER A 588 9.84 0.74 -3.01
C SER A 588 8.36 0.77 -2.63
N GLY A 589 7.50 0.22 -3.50
CA GLY A 589 6.07 0.12 -3.25
C GLY A 589 5.76 -0.82 -2.09
N PHE A 590 6.47 -1.95 -2.05
CA PHE A 590 6.40 -2.92 -0.95
C PHE A 590 6.66 -2.27 0.41
N LYS A 591 7.72 -1.44 0.48
CA LYS A 591 8.14 -0.74 1.70
C LYS A 591 7.08 0.25 2.19
N TRP A 592 6.62 1.16 1.34
CA TRP A 592 5.68 2.21 1.74
C TRP A 592 4.37 1.63 2.28
N GLN A 593 3.78 0.71 1.51
CA GLN A 593 2.50 0.12 1.83
C GLN A 593 2.59 -0.77 3.09
N HIS A 594 3.65 -1.60 3.22
CA HIS A 594 3.84 -2.41 4.43
C HIS A 594 4.07 -1.56 5.68
N GLY A 595 4.87 -0.49 5.57
CA GLY A 595 5.10 0.47 6.65
C GLY A 595 3.81 1.17 7.11
N ASN A 596 2.93 1.49 6.16
CA ASN A 596 1.62 2.09 6.44
C ASN A 596 0.53 1.07 6.85
N ASN A 597 0.91 -0.15 7.24
CA ASN A 597 -0.01 -1.25 7.57
C ASN A 597 -1.06 -1.50 6.46
N HIS A 598 -0.63 -1.50 5.21
CA HIS A 598 -1.47 -1.63 4.00
C HIS A 598 -2.57 -0.57 3.82
N THR A 599 -2.57 0.49 4.62
CA THR A 599 -3.49 1.61 4.39
C THR A 599 -3.06 2.36 3.12
N PRO A 600 -3.98 2.74 2.21
CA PRO A 600 -3.65 3.43 0.96
C PRO A 600 -2.70 4.63 1.15
N HIS A 601 -1.54 4.59 0.49
CA HIS A 601 -0.50 5.63 0.55
C HIS A 601 -0.18 6.15 -0.87
N VAL A 602 -0.07 7.47 -1.05
CA VAL A 602 0.06 8.09 -2.40
C VAL A 602 1.30 7.66 -3.16
N GLU A 603 2.44 7.47 -2.49
CA GLU A 603 3.70 6.96 -3.07
C GLU A 603 3.60 5.53 -3.60
N PHE A 604 2.56 4.76 -3.23
CA PHE A 604 2.27 3.44 -3.79
C PHE A 604 1.08 3.50 -4.75
N ILE A 605 -0.09 3.98 -4.28
CA ILE A 605 -1.36 3.95 -5.00
C ILE A 605 -1.38 4.90 -6.21
N GLY A 606 -0.67 6.03 -6.15
CA GLY A 606 -0.49 6.90 -7.32
C GLY A 606 0.17 6.16 -8.49
N PRO A 607 1.43 5.72 -8.34
CA PRO A 607 2.13 4.91 -9.35
C PRO A 607 1.36 3.66 -9.79
N LEU A 608 0.61 3.02 -8.89
CA LEU A 608 -0.21 1.83 -9.17
C LEU A 608 -1.30 2.12 -10.21
N TYR A 609 -1.94 3.29 -10.15
CA TYR A 609 -3.00 3.71 -11.08
C TYR A 609 -2.52 4.73 -12.13
N GLY A 610 -1.19 4.86 -12.32
CA GLY A 610 -0.58 5.73 -13.34
C GLY A 610 -0.55 7.22 -12.97
N VAL A 611 -0.97 7.62 -11.78
CA VAL A 611 -0.92 9.00 -11.30
C VAL A 611 0.47 9.30 -10.72
N PRO A 612 1.21 10.29 -11.23
CA PRO A 612 2.55 10.57 -10.75
C PRO A 612 2.53 11.04 -9.28
N PRO A 613 3.44 10.57 -8.42
CA PRO A 613 3.51 11.01 -7.03
C PRO A 613 3.87 12.51 -6.98
N PRO A 614 3.34 13.27 -6.01
CA PRO A 614 3.50 14.71 -5.96
C PRO A 614 4.98 15.09 -5.79
N SER A 615 5.48 15.96 -6.67
CA SER A 615 6.88 16.44 -6.62
C SER A 615 7.16 17.41 -5.45
N ASN A 616 6.11 17.86 -4.76
CA ASN A 616 6.15 18.75 -3.60
C ASN A 616 5.35 18.13 -2.44
N VAL A 617 5.89 18.23 -1.23
CA VAL A 617 5.20 17.91 0.03
C VAL A 617 4.68 19.21 0.65
N PRO A 618 3.45 19.28 1.20
CA PRO A 618 2.48 18.21 1.38
C PRO A 618 1.67 17.86 0.13
N THR A 619 1.17 16.63 0.09
CA THR A 619 0.22 16.14 -0.94
C THR A 619 -1.09 16.95 -0.91
N PRO A 620 -1.63 17.39 -2.06
CA PRO A 620 -2.93 18.05 -2.12
C PRO A 620 -4.07 17.13 -1.63
N ALA A 621 -4.98 17.67 -0.82
CA ALA A 621 -6.11 16.90 -0.29
C ALA A 621 -7.00 16.31 -1.40
N ALA A 622 -7.24 17.07 -2.49
CA ALA A 622 -8.00 16.60 -3.64
C ALA A 622 -7.38 15.35 -4.31
N LEU A 623 -6.04 15.28 -4.39
CA LEU A 623 -5.32 14.10 -4.91
C LEU A 623 -5.45 12.89 -3.97
N MET A 624 -5.50 13.12 -2.65
CA MET A 624 -5.78 12.03 -1.69
C MET A 624 -7.21 11.52 -1.84
N THR A 625 -8.20 12.38 -2.12
CA THR A 625 -9.58 11.98 -2.42
C THR A 625 -9.63 11.20 -3.75
N GLU A 626 -9.03 11.71 -4.83
CA GLU A 626 -8.98 11.05 -6.13
C GLU A 626 -8.37 9.63 -6.05
N LEU A 627 -7.25 9.47 -5.34
CA LEU A 627 -6.59 8.18 -5.14
C LEU A 627 -7.34 7.25 -4.18
N SER A 628 -8.04 7.81 -3.20
CA SER A 628 -8.99 7.09 -2.34
C SER A 628 -10.12 6.51 -3.20
N ASP A 629 -10.79 7.34 -3.98
CA ASP A 629 -11.96 6.97 -4.78
C ASP A 629 -11.57 5.93 -5.85
N MET A 630 -10.41 6.07 -6.49
CA MET A 630 -9.86 5.02 -7.36
C MET A 630 -9.54 3.71 -6.61
N TYR A 631 -9.11 3.75 -5.34
CA TYR A 631 -8.90 2.55 -4.53
C TYR A 631 -10.23 1.86 -4.13
N TYR A 632 -11.32 2.62 -3.99
CA TYR A 632 -12.67 2.06 -3.78
C TYR A 632 -13.34 1.56 -5.08
N GLU A 633 -13.17 2.26 -6.21
CA GLU A 633 -13.83 1.92 -7.48
C GLU A 633 -13.07 0.89 -8.36
N ILE A 634 -11.85 0.49 -8.00
CA ILE A 634 -11.11 -0.60 -8.67
C ILE A 634 -11.55 -1.98 -8.15
N ASP A 635 -11.72 -2.90 -9.09
CA ASP A 635 -11.97 -4.33 -8.86
C ASP A 635 -10.84 -4.96 -8.01
N ASP A 636 -11.21 -5.84 -7.07
CA ASP A 636 -10.30 -6.44 -6.10
C ASP A 636 -9.21 -7.31 -6.77
N ILE A 637 -9.53 -8.00 -7.87
CA ILE A 637 -8.60 -8.82 -8.64
C ILE A 637 -7.67 -7.94 -9.47
N GLU A 638 -8.23 -6.92 -10.16
CA GLU A 638 -7.49 -5.93 -10.94
C GLU A 638 -6.48 -5.19 -10.04
N HIS A 639 -6.90 -4.81 -8.83
CA HIS A 639 -6.03 -4.23 -7.81
C HIS A 639 -4.89 -5.18 -7.37
N ILE A 640 -5.22 -6.41 -6.95
CA ILE A 640 -4.23 -7.36 -6.42
C ILE A 640 -3.22 -7.81 -7.50
N GLN A 641 -3.64 -7.92 -8.75
CA GLN A 641 -2.74 -8.18 -9.89
C GLN A 641 -1.80 -6.99 -10.15
N LEU A 642 -2.30 -5.75 -10.20
CA LEU A 642 -1.45 -4.56 -10.31
C LEU A 642 -0.48 -4.44 -9.13
N ALA A 643 -0.94 -4.75 -7.91
CA ALA A 643 -0.12 -4.72 -6.70
C ALA A 643 1.01 -5.75 -6.75
N LYS A 644 0.73 -6.97 -7.23
CA LYS A 644 1.76 -8.00 -7.50
C LYS A 644 2.80 -7.48 -8.50
N GLU A 645 2.37 -6.90 -9.61
CA GLU A 645 3.28 -6.36 -10.63
C GLU A 645 4.07 -5.14 -10.16
N ALA A 646 3.53 -4.32 -9.26
CA ALA A 646 4.24 -3.21 -8.64
C ALA A 646 5.31 -3.70 -7.65
N VAL A 647 4.93 -4.63 -6.76
CA VAL A 647 5.81 -5.19 -5.72
C VAL A 647 6.92 -6.07 -6.29
N LEU A 648 6.64 -6.91 -7.30
CA LEU A 648 7.64 -7.87 -7.79
C LEU A 648 8.89 -7.17 -8.37
N LYS A 649 8.71 -5.94 -8.89
CA LYS A 649 9.80 -5.05 -9.35
C LYS A 649 10.79 -4.68 -8.23
N ASP A 650 10.36 -4.69 -6.97
CA ASP A 650 11.23 -4.48 -5.80
C ASP A 650 12.03 -5.74 -5.40
N PHE A 651 11.71 -6.91 -5.97
CA PHE A 651 12.40 -8.19 -5.68
C PHE A 651 13.22 -8.71 -6.87
N GLU A 652 12.86 -8.35 -8.10
CA GLU A 652 13.40 -8.89 -9.33
C GLU A 652 14.09 -7.84 -10.24
N GLY A 653 14.87 -8.32 -11.20
CA GLY A 653 15.53 -7.46 -12.19
C GLY A 653 16.57 -6.49 -11.59
N PRO A 654 16.83 -5.34 -12.25
CA PRO A 654 17.86 -4.37 -11.85
C PRO A 654 17.43 -3.44 -10.69
N ARG A 655 16.15 -3.48 -10.28
CA ARG A 655 15.59 -2.68 -9.19
C ARG A 655 15.09 -3.54 -8.01
N ALA A 656 15.73 -4.69 -7.80
CA ALA A 656 15.48 -5.66 -6.73
C ALA A 656 15.81 -5.14 -5.30
N VAL A 657 15.32 -3.95 -4.95
CA VAL A 657 15.70 -3.14 -3.80
C VAL A 657 15.26 -3.67 -2.45
N MET A 658 14.28 -4.58 -2.38
CA MET A 658 13.91 -5.33 -1.17
C MET A 658 14.70 -6.62 -1.03
N ALA A 659 15.20 -7.19 -2.14
CA ALA A 659 15.99 -8.42 -2.11
C ALA A 659 17.45 -8.20 -1.69
N VAL A 660 17.97 -6.98 -1.67
CA VAL A 660 19.40 -6.69 -1.37
C VAL A 660 19.73 -6.70 0.13
N ASP A 661 20.84 -7.35 0.49
CA ASP A 661 21.51 -7.25 1.78
C ASP A 661 22.30 -5.93 1.88
N TYR A 662 21.62 -4.87 2.30
CA TYR A 662 22.22 -3.56 2.54
C TYR A 662 23.35 -3.59 3.58
N PHE A 663 23.38 -4.56 4.49
CA PHE A 663 24.46 -4.67 5.47
C PHE A 663 25.73 -5.23 4.84
N SER A 664 25.64 -6.26 3.99
CA SER A 664 26.77 -6.76 3.20
C SER A 664 27.22 -5.75 2.13
N LEU A 665 26.29 -5.03 1.50
CA LEU A 665 26.61 -3.93 0.58
C LEU A 665 27.35 -2.80 1.29
N PHE A 666 26.87 -2.33 2.45
CA PHE A 666 27.56 -1.32 3.25
C PHE A 666 28.96 -1.80 3.66
N ARG A 667 29.07 -3.06 4.09
CA ARG A 667 30.34 -3.69 4.47
C ARG A 667 31.34 -3.72 3.30
N PHE A 668 30.88 -4.07 2.10
CA PHE A 668 31.65 -4.11 0.86
C PHE A 668 32.15 -2.71 0.46
N CYS A 669 31.28 -1.70 0.44
CA CYS A 669 31.69 -0.32 0.19
C CYS A 669 32.67 0.20 1.26
N ALA A 670 32.49 -0.18 2.52
CA ALA A 670 33.43 0.16 3.59
C ALA A 670 34.82 -0.46 3.41
N ASP A 671 34.94 -1.71 2.91
CA ASP A 671 36.25 -2.33 2.62
C ASP A 671 37.01 -1.63 1.49
N ILE A 672 36.29 -1.18 0.46
CA ILE A 672 36.85 -0.38 -0.64
C ILE A 672 37.34 0.96 -0.10
N MET A 673 36.51 1.66 0.68
CA MET A 673 36.82 2.96 1.26
C MET A 673 37.99 2.91 2.25
N SER A 674 38.06 1.89 3.12
CA SER A 674 39.21 1.68 4.01
C SER A 674 40.50 1.38 3.23
N THR A 675 40.46 0.53 2.21
CA THR A 675 41.63 0.29 1.33
C THR A 675 42.10 1.59 0.65
N PHE A 676 41.16 2.40 0.18
CA PHE A 676 41.46 3.69 -0.43
C PHE A 676 42.09 4.65 0.59
N ALA A 677 41.55 4.76 1.81
CA ALA A 677 42.15 5.55 2.88
C ALA A 677 43.57 5.08 3.22
N GLU A 678 43.78 3.78 3.49
CA GLU A 678 45.09 3.19 3.82
C GLU A 678 46.18 3.53 2.79
N SER A 679 45.85 3.39 1.50
CA SER A 679 46.78 3.65 0.39
C SER A 679 47.02 5.14 0.17
N ALA A 680 45.95 5.94 0.10
CA ALA A 680 46.03 7.37 -0.18
C ALA A 680 46.63 8.19 0.97
N LYS A 681 46.55 7.71 2.23
CA LYS A 681 46.91 8.45 3.47
C LYS A 681 48.19 9.26 3.36
N ARG A 682 49.28 8.63 2.91
CA ARG A 682 50.60 9.25 2.84
C ARG A 682 50.72 10.32 1.75
N GLU A 683 50.04 10.16 0.61
CA GLU A 683 50.10 11.15 -0.48
C GLU A 683 49.11 12.29 -0.23
N MET A 684 47.89 11.98 0.22
CA MET A 684 46.87 12.98 0.53
C MET A 684 47.30 13.90 1.68
N PHE A 685 47.98 13.41 2.72
CA PHE A 685 48.57 14.27 3.77
C PHE A 685 49.74 15.15 3.29
N VAL A 686 50.35 14.86 2.14
CA VAL A 686 51.35 15.74 1.49
C VAL A 686 50.67 16.75 0.54
N LEU A 687 49.53 16.38 -0.05
CA LEU A 687 48.74 17.25 -0.93
C LEU A 687 47.82 18.21 -0.15
N LEU A 688 47.39 17.82 1.05
CA LEU A 688 46.45 18.52 1.93
C LEU A 688 46.92 18.38 3.40
N PRO A 689 47.97 19.13 3.82
CA PRO A 689 48.51 19.05 5.19
C PRO A 689 47.48 19.37 6.27
N GLU A 690 46.44 20.15 5.95
CA GLU A 690 45.35 20.48 6.85
C GLU A 690 44.54 19.24 7.26
N LEU A 691 44.48 18.21 6.40
CA LEU A 691 43.91 16.91 6.76
C LEU A 691 44.86 16.12 7.67
N ALA A 692 46.18 16.33 7.60
CA ALA A 692 47.13 15.63 8.49
C ALA A 692 47.08 16.15 9.93
N GLU A 693 46.63 17.40 10.13
CA GLU A 693 46.45 18.04 11.44
C GLU A 693 45.07 17.76 12.09
N MET A 694 44.12 17.19 11.33
CA MET A 694 42.81 16.81 11.85
C MET A 694 42.87 15.46 12.58
N ASN A 695 42.25 15.41 13.77
CA ASN A 695 42.03 14.17 14.52
C ASN A 695 40.88 13.37 13.88
N TRP A 696 41.20 12.54 12.88
CA TRP A 696 40.25 11.58 12.31
C TRP A 696 39.87 10.51 13.33
N GLU A 697 38.58 10.31 13.52
CA GLU A 697 38.10 9.25 14.41
C GLU A 697 38.20 7.88 13.73
N SER A 698 38.21 7.81 12.39
CA SER A 698 38.50 6.57 11.65
C SER A 698 39.06 6.76 10.23
N ASP A 699 39.66 5.69 9.69
CA ASP A 699 40.02 5.62 8.27
C ASP A 699 38.79 5.66 7.34
N LEU A 700 37.62 5.23 7.81
CA LEU A 700 36.36 5.29 7.05
C LEU A 700 35.85 6.73 6.93
N GLU A 701 35.99 7.54 8.00
CA GLU A 701 35.74 8.97 7.96
C GLU A 701 36.72 9.67 7.00
N LEU A 702 38.02 9.44 7.19
CA LEU A 702 39.10 9.99 6.37
C LEU A 702 38.89 9.72 4.87
N ALA A 703 38.47 8.50 4.52
CA ALA A 703 38.16 8.12 3.14
C ALA A 703 37.12 9.05 2.48
N ARG A 704 36.09 9.52 3.21
CA ARG A 704 35.07 10.44 2.67
C ARG A 704 35.64 11.79 2.25
N HIS A 705 36.63 12.29 2.99
CA HIS A 705 37.33 13.54 2.68
C HIS A 705 38.32 13.34 1.52
N PHE A 706 39.00 12.19 1.48
CA PHE A 706 39.85 11.82 0.34
C PHE A 706 39.08 11.63 -0.97
N VAL A 707 37.82 11.16 -0.95
CA VAL A 707 37.01 11.03 -2.19
C VAL A 707 36.80 12.40 -2.85
N ASP A 708 36.53 13.46 -2.07
CA ASP A 708 36.40 14.82 -2.61
C ASP A 708 37.71 15.29 -3.28
N ALA A 709 38.84 15.06 -2.62
CA ALA A 709 40.17 15.40 -3.11
C ALA A 709 40.58 14.60 -4.37
N ALA A 710 40.25 13.31 -4.42
CA ALA A 710 40.50 12.41 -5.55
C ALA A 710 39.66 12.82 -6.77
N ILE A 711 38.34 12.96 -6.61
CA ILE A 711 37.45 13.40 -7.69
C ILE A 711 37.85 14.81 -8.17
N GLY A 712 38.23 15.70 -7.26
CA GLY A 712 38.76 17.03 -7.58
C GLY A 712 40.14 17.05 -8.24
N SER A 713 40.90 15.94 -8.17
CA SER A 713 42.17 15.74 -8.87
C SER A 713 41.94 15.16 -10.27
N LEU A 714 41.04 14.18 -10.42
CA LEU A 714 40.64 13.61 -11.71
C LEU A 714 40.11 14.68 -12.68
N VAL A 715 39.29 15.63 -12.20
CA VAL A 715 38.77 16.74 -13.02
C VAL A 715 39.89 17.67 -13.54
N ARG A 716 41.00 17.85 -12.81
CA ARG A 716 42.12 18.66 -13.31
C ARG A 716 42.87 17.99 -14.46
N MET A 717 42.82 16.66 -14.55
CA MET A 717 43.44 15.89 -15.64
C MET A 717 42.68 16.02 -16.97
N THR A 718 41.39 16.39 -16.96
CA THR A 718 40.64 16.68 -18.20
C THR A 718 40.92 18.05 -18.81
N ASP A 719 41.31 19.05 -17.99
CA ASP A 719 41.46 20.43 -18.47
C ASP A 719 42.85 20.74 -19.05
N GLN A 720 43.88 19.96 -18.70
CA GLN A 720 45.25 20.19 -19.16
C GLN A 720 45.54 19.47 -20.49
N LYS A 721 46.13 20.20 -21.45
CA LYS A 721 46.64 19.65 -22.73
C LYS A 721 47.85 18.71 -22.58
N GLU A 722 48.24 18.35 -21.36
CA GLU A 722 49.43 17.54 -21.04
C GLU A 722 49.14 16.04 -20.93
N LEU A 723 48.18 15.53 -21.73
CA LEU A 723 47.84 14.10 -21.81
C LEU A 723 49.07 13.19 -22.05
N ASN A 724 50.10 13.71 -22.72
CA ASN A 724 51.39 13.04 -22.96
C ASN A 724 52.18 12.70 -21.68
N SER A 725 51.71 13.11 -20.49
CA SER A 725 52.32 12.78 -19.20
C SER A 725 51.45 11.94 -18.26
N VAL A 726 50.28 11.43 -18.71
CA VAL A 726 49.34 10.64 -17.87
C VAL A 726 50.01 9.42 -17.21
N HIS A 727 51.01 8.79 -17.86
CA HIS A 727 51.80 7.71 -17.26
C HIS A 727 52.83 8.15 -16.18
N ARG A 728 52.81 9.43 -15.76
CA ARG A 728 53.69 9.99 -14.72
C ARG A 728 52.93 10.70 -13.59
N THR A 729 51.60 10.76 -13.62
CA THR A 729 50.79 11.40 -12.57
C THR A 729 50.34 10.33 -11.56
N PRO A 730 50.83 10.30 -10.30
CA PRO A 730 50.50 9.22 -9.35
C PRO A 730 49.06 9.23 -8.84
N ARG A 731 48.32 10.32 -9.08
CA ARG A 731 47.07 10.73 -8.42
C ARG A 731 45.79 9.95 -8.80
N ALA A 732 45.94 8.75 -9.32
CA ALA A 732 44.84 7.80 -9.54
C ALA A 732 45.21 6.38 -9.07
N VAL A 733 46.42 6.17 -8.54
CA VAL A 733 46.96 4.83 -8.23
C VAL A 733 46.27 4.22 -7.01
N HIS A 734 45.93 5.02 -6.00
CA HIS A 734 45.31 4.55 -4.74
C HIS A 734 43.85 4.17 -4.96
N GLU A 735 43.16 5.01 -5.73
CA GLU A 735 41.80 4.82 -6.21
C GLU A 735 41.69 3.54 -7.05
N VAL A 736 42.55 3.39 -8.07
CA VAL A 736 42.63 2.19 -8.91
C VAL A 736 43.00 0.96 -8.08
N ALA A 737 43.93 1.07 -7.13
CA ALA A 737 44.30 -0.03 -6.25
C ALA A 737 43.12 -0.51 -5.39
N ALA A 738 42.32 0.40 -4.84
CA ALA A 738 41.15 0.06 -4.03
C ALA A 738 40.11 -0.76 -4.80
N PHE A 739 39.73 -0.32 -6.01
CA PHE A 739 38.80 -1.08 -6.85
C PHE A 739 39.43 -2.34 -7.48
N SER A 740 40.76 -2.42 -7.63
CA SER A 740 41.45 -3.59 -8.19
C SER A 740 41.39 -4.86 -7.32
N LYS A 741 41.08 -4.72 -6.02
CA LYS A 741 40.89 -5.86 -5.09
C LYS A 741 39.54 -6.57 -5.27
N ILE A 742 38.60 -5.97 -6.01
CA ILE A 742 37.24 -6.49 -6.19
C ILE A 742 37.26 -7.60 -7.25
N ASP A 743 36.62 -8.73 -6.95
CA ASP A 743 36.34 -9.76 -7.96
C ASP A 743 35.42 -9.19 -9.04
N LYS A 744 35.83 -9.27 -10.31
CA LYS A 744 35.11 -8.66 -11.43
C LYS A 744 33.85 -9.41 -11.81
N GLU A 745 33.77 -10.70 -11.46
CA GLU A 745 32.63 -11.56 -11.75
C GLU A 745 31.53 -11.47 -10.66
N ILE A 746 31.82 -10.79 -9.54
CA ILE A 746 30.82 -10.56 -8.49
C ILE A 746 29.68 -9.68 -9.05
N SER A 747 28.44 -10.04 -8.71
CA SER A 747 27.22 -9.36 -9.15
C SER A 747 26.31 -9.04 -7.97
N LEU A 748 25.34 -8.15 -8.19
CA LEU A 748 24.32 -7.77 -7.22
C LEU A 748 23.56 -8.98 -6.65
N ASP A 749 23.36 -10.04 -7.45
CA ASP A 749 22.68 -11.28 -7.01
C ASP A 749 23.44 -12.00 -5.89
N SER A 750 24.77 -11.87 -5.82
CA SER A 750 25.58 -12.40 -4.71
C SER A 750 25.38 -11.66 -3.38
N MET A 751 24.77 -10.47 -3.44
CA MET A 751 24.35 -9.65 -2.30
C MET A 751 22.83 -9.64 -2.10
N LYS A 752 22.09 -10.61 -2.66
CA LYS A 752 20.66 -10.79 -2.38
C LYS A 752 20.41 -11.76 -1.23
N TRP A 753 19.34 -11.51 -0.48
CA TRP A 753 18.75 -12.45 0.48
C TRP A 753 18.25 -13.71 -0.22
N LYS A 754 18.25 -14.84 0.50
CA LYS A 754 17.67 -16.11 0.05
C LYS A 754 16.26 -16.23 0.63
N LEU A 755 15.24 -15.98 -0.20
CA LEU A 755 13.84 -15.82 0.19
C LEU A 755 13.03 -17.10 -0.04
#